data_AF-A0AAU3F9P9-F1
#
_entry.id   AF-A0AAU3F9P9-F1
#
_cell.length_a   1.000
_cell.length_b   1.000
_cell.length_c   1.000
_cell.angle_alpha   90.00
_cell.angle_beta   90.00
_cell.angle_gamma   90.00
#
_symmetry.space_group_name_H-M   'P 1'
#
loop_
_entity.id
_entity.type
_entity.pdbx_description
1 polymer ?
#
loop_
_entity_poly.entity_id
_entity_poly.type
_entity_poly.pdbx_seq_one_letter_code
_entity_poly.pdbx_strand_id
1 'polypeptide(L)'
;MTAPPSLLPGRGSGTGPGAGGLPACPVCGVPGTSPDTAHCGWDITGPLVAGPVTGESQAALRTELDRARRGLGTQAALRAAHGAPRDRAAEWTDRLMTYAVGSSGAPVSAEERRAAEDLLAAEPAPRSDDVTPVLRALVDGDADRIVVAVLGGDGLYAVAVTRGPGGRPNSAEARTIPWQTLIPALPHDPVHARFLLAGGRSAGAGELSFAEEALAPVGRLAEGGRVVLISQLPGWPSAERLMSILRRRHPNASTLFAEPSVTPAEAVDHLLGGLPTQHAYALALTRHDELTGLYVVEPLPLFTVTGGASSRAQHVEVRTPPAPDGSYAVNIAIAVVDLTGERREEWELVRAVETEVRADASVSLDFTLEGEGDVRISVDGRLQQQTSPLTWRELLDRMDRAQRELPLDVVVLIEIGGERNALRIEGALRLLEHVREGRPAESVHVSVRPYWRHDHGRSGRTDPGALPFAPKRPLKSFDAALEELKDLEEFDAPVLYYAAALEDALDGMSELGGWHDGDRSLLVVASRAPYSDPDGKWGGYPRPCPAGLDWRTLAREAGEWLGRTVLLVEPEPGDGDYDDREAARSAARTWRQAADDGWDVIELTVESGEQQSSGVFGTDDDPDPEFFADAANTLAPSARTARPVPFPLSPLTPSA
;
A
#
# COMPACT_ATOMS: atom_id res chain seq x y z
N MET A 1 -17.88 64.72 -81.71
CA MET A 1 -18.96 64.17 -80.87
C MET A 1 -18.53 62.77 -80.45
N THR A 2 -17.59 62.64 -79.51
CA THR A 2 -17.75 62.55 -78.04
C THR A 2 -18.43 61.24 -77.59
N ALA A 3 -17.58 60.24 -77.33
CA ALA A 3 -17.92 59.08 -76.51
C ALA A 3 -18.03 59.49 -75.03
N PRO A 4 -18.94 58.89 -74.24
CA PRO A 4 -19.08 59.17 -72.82
C PRO A 4 -17.97 58.49 -71.97
N PRO A 5 -17.68 59.01 -70.76
CA PRO A 5 -16.46 58.69 -70.02
C PRO A 5 -16.59 57.38 -69.20
N SER A 6 -15.51 56.60 -69.22
CA SER A 6 -15.27 55.50 -68.29
C SER A 6 -14.89 56.04 -66.91
N LEU A 7 -15.67 55.71 -65.88
CA LEU A 7 -15.34 55.89 -64.47
C LEU A 7 -14.82 54.56 -63.92
N LEU A 8 -13.51 54.36 -64.01
CA LEU A 8 -12.77 53.43 -63.15
C LEU A 8 -12.03 54.28 -62.10
N PRO A 9 -12.13 53.97 -60.80
CA PRO A 9 -11.22 54.57 -59.83
C PRO A 9 -9.80 54.01 -60.05
N GLY A 10 -8.83 54.91 -59.91
CA GLY A 10 -7.47 54.77 -60.41
C GLY A 10 -6.69 53.59 -59.85
N ARG A 11 -6.00 52.90 -60.77
CA ARG A 11 -4.81 52.09 -60.49
C ARG A 11 -3.65 53.05 -60.19
N GLY A 12 -3.26 53.12 -58.91
CA GLY A 12 -1.91 53.52 -58.54
C GLY A 12 -0.92 52.46 -59.03
N SER A 13 0.07 52.89 -59.80
CA SER A 13 1.16 52.11 -60.35
C SER A 13 2.24 51.84 -59.30
N GLY A 14 2.53 50.57 -59.02
CA GLY A 14 3.69 50.15 -58.23
C GLY A 14 3.75 48.65 -58.00
N THR A 15 4.80 48.03 -58.57
CA THR A 15 5.35 46.67 -58.30
C THR A 15 4.53 45.42 -58.71
N GLY A 16 4.95 44.80 -59.83
CA GLY A 16 5.08 43.35 -60.10
C GLY A 16 3.84 42.44 -60.05
N PRO A 17 3.61 41.52 -61.03
CA PRO A 17 2.62 40.47 -60.89
C PRO A 17 3.15 39.40 -59.92
N GLY A 18 3.01 39.64 -58.62
CA GLY A 18 3.09 38.57 -57.62
C GLY A 18 1.93 37.60 -57.83
N ALA A 19 2.20 36.30 -57.71
CA ALA A 19 1.20 35.24 -57.81
C ALA A 19 -0.08 35.61 -57.03
N GLY A 20 -1.17 35.85 -57.75
CA GLY A 20 -2.43 36.33 -57.18
C GLY A 20 -3.10 35.26 -56.34
N GLY A 21 -2.81 35.24 -55.04
CA GLY A 21 -3.58 34.45 -54.08
C GLY A 21 -5.05 34.89 -54.09
N LEU A 22 -5.98 33.94 -53.96
CA LEU A 22 -7.39 34.25 -53.83
C LEU A 22 -7.62 35.07 -52.55
N PRO A 23 -8.59 36.01 -52.54
CA PRO A 23 -8.95 36.73 -51.33
C PRO A 23 -9.38 35.76 -50.22
N ALA A 24 -9.21 36.17 -48.97
CA ALA A 24 -9.68 35.40 -47.82
C ALA A 24 -11.19 35.16 -47.89
N CYS A 25 -11.63 33.98 -47.46
CA CYS A 25 -13.05 33.61 -47.48
C CYS A 25 -13.89 34.63 -46.70
N PRO A 26 -14.94 35.20 -47.30
CA PRO A 26 -15.76 36.22 -46.62
C PRO A 26 -16.57 35.64 -45.45
N VAL A 27 -16.72 34.31 -45.37
CA VAL A 27 -17.40 33.60 -44.29
C VAL A 27 -16.42 33.27 -43.16
N CYS A 28 -15.46 32.36 -43.37
CA CYS A 28 -14.53 31.92 -42.32
C CYS A 28 -13.23 32.74 -42.20
N GLY A 29 -12.86 33.53 -43.21
CA GLY A 29 -11.67 34.40 -43.15
C GLY A 29 -10.36 33.71 -43.47
N VAL A 30 -10.40 32.41 -43.76
CA VAL A 30 -9.22 31.63 -44.17
C VAL A 30 -8.77 32.11 -45.57
N PRO A 31 -7.46 32.32 -45.80
CA PRO A 31 -6.93 32.63 -47.13
C PRO A 31 -7.36 31.58 -48.17
N GLY A 32 -7.87 32.03 -49.32
CA GLY A 32 -8.31 31.12 -50.38
C GLY A 32 -7.13 30.39 -51.02
N THR A 33 -7.13 29.06 -50.95
CA THR A 33 -6.19 28.19 -51.70
C THR A 33 -6.90 27.36 -52.78
N SER A 34 -8.22 27.33 -52.77
CA SER A 34 -9.12 26.64 -53.71
C SER A 34 -10.43 27.43 -53.88
N PRO A 35 -11.21 27.17 -54.96
CA PRO A 35 -12.52 27.80 -55.19
C PRO A 35 -13.51 27.54 -54.04
N ASP A 36 -13.53 26.32 -53.50
CA ASP A 36 -14.29 25.97 -52.30
C ASP A 36 -13.40 26.00 -51.07
N THR A 37 -13.87 26.59 -49.97
CA THR A 37 -13.13 26.57 -48.71
C THR A 37 -13.39 25.28 -47.93
N ALA A 38 -12.36 24.43 -47.80
CA ALA A 38 -12.44 23.21 -46.98
C ALA A 38 -12.82 23.47 -45.50
N HIS A 39 -12.65 24.71 -45.02
CA HIS A 39 -12.92 25.08 -43.63
C HIS A 39 -14.41 25.38 -43.34
N CYS A 40 -15.15 26.05 -44.24
CA CYS A 40 -16.57 26.37 -43.99
C CYS A 40 -17.50 26.01 -45.14
N GLY A 41 -17.00 25.31 -46.16
CA GLY A 41 -17.77 24.87 -47.32
C GLY A 41 -18.28 26.00 -48.20
N TRP A 42 -17.88 27.25 -47.95
CA TRP A 42 -18.30 28.39 -48.76
C TRP A 42 -17.55 28.37 -50.09
N ASP A 43 -18.30 28.42 -51.18
CA ASP A 43 -17.79 28.60 -52.53
C ASP A 43 -17.41 30.07 -52.73
N ILE A 44 -16.10 30.33 -52.84
CA ILE A 44 -15.56 31.67 -53.11
C ILE A 44 -15.95 32.12 -54.53
N THR A 45 -16.26 31.18 -55.42
CA THR A 45 -16.67 31.40 -56.80
C THR A 45 -18.19 31.23 -56.98
N GLY A 46 -18.93 32.33 -56.88
CA GLY A 46 -20.37 32.30 -57.15
C GLY A 46 -20.73 32.05 -58.63
N PRO A 47 -22.01 31.76 -58.94
CA PRO A 47 -22.48 31.60 -60.30
C PRO A 47 -22.23 32.84 -61.15
N LEU A 48 -21.91 32.65 -62.44
CA LEU A 48 -21.71 33.75 -63.39
C LEU A 48 -23.00 34.57 -63.54
N VAL A 49 -22.93 35.86 -63.21
CA VAL A 49 -24.04 36.80 -63.39
C VAL A 49 -23.97 37.42 -64.78
N ALA A 50 -25.01 37.23 -65.60
CA ALA A 50 -25.11 37.85 -66.91
C ALA A 50 -25.60 39.31 -66.79
N GLY A 51 -24.77 40.27 -67.22
CA GLY A 51 -25.09 41.72 -67.18
C GLY A 51 -24.36 42.47 -66.05
N PRO A 52 -24.63 43.79 -65.89
CA PRO A 52 -24.00 44.58 -64.83
C PRO A 52 -24.49 44.16 -63.44
N VAL A 53 -23.61 44.20 -62.44
CA VAL A 53 -23.97 43.96 -61.04
C VAL A 53 -24.99 45.00 -60.58
N THR A 54 -26.22 44.57 -60.31
CA THR A 54 -27.31 45.44 -59.83
C THR A 54 -27.31 45.55 -58.30
N GLY A 55 -28.02 46.54 -57.76
CA GLY A 55 -28.24 46.62 -56.31
C GLY A 55 -28.98 45.41 -55.73
N GLU A 56 -29.83 44.78 -56.53
CA GLU A 56 -30.54 43.54 -56.18
C GLU A 56 -29.59 42.34 -56.10
N SER A 57 -28.68 42.17 -57.07
CA SER A 57 -27.65 41.13 -57.02
C SER A 57 -26.71 41.30 -55.84
N GLN A 58 -26.36 42.53 -55.49
CA GLN A 58 -25.56 42.82 -54.28
C GLN A 58 -26.33 42.51 -52.99
N ALA A 59 -27.62 42.82 -52.93
CA ALA A 59 -28.45 42.51 -51.78
C ALA A 59 -28.62 41.00 -51.59
N ALA A 60 -28.87 40.25 -52.67
CA ALA A 60 -28.99 38.79 -52.64
C ALA A 60 -27.69 38.13 -52.14
N LEU A 61 -26.53 38.54 -52.67
CA LEU A 61 -25.23 38.05 -52.23
C LEU A 61 -24.97 38.37 -50.75
N ARG A 62 -25.34 39.58 -50.28
CA ARG A 62 -25.22 39.93 -48.86
C ARG A 62 -26.08 39.03 -47.98
N THR A 63 -27.33 38.78 -48.39
CA THR A 63 -28.23 37.86 -47.66
C THR A 63 -27.67 36.45 -47.58
N GLU A 64 -27.07 35.96 -48.66
CA GLU A 64 -26.44 34.63 -48.70
C GLU A 64 -25.20 34.56 -47.81
N LEU A 65 -24.32 35.57 -47.87
CA LEU A 65 -23.15 35.69 -47.00
C LEU A 65 -23.53 35.77 -45.53
N ASP A 66 -24.56 36.56 -45.19
CA ASP A 66 -25.03 36.69 -43.81
C ASP A 66 -25.64 35.37 -43.32
N ARG A 67 -26.35 34.62 -44.18
CA ARG A 67 -26.84 33.28 -43.87
C ARG A 67 -25.68 32.31 -43.61
N ALA A 68 -24.67 32.29 -44.47
CA ALA A 68 -23.52 31.40 -44.30
C ALA A 68 -22.70 31.75 -43.04
N ARG A 69 -22.50 33.04 -42.75
CA ARG A 69 -21.85 33.51 -41.52
C ARG A 69 -22.64 33.13 -40.27
N ARG A 70 -23.97 33.29 -40.29
CA ARG A 70 -24.83 32.82 -39.21
C ARG A 70 -24.74 31.31 -39.04
N GLY A 71 -24.79 30.53 -40.12
CA GLY A 71 -24.65 29.07 -40.06
C GLY A 71 -23.34 28.64 -39.39
N LEU A 72 -22.22 29.22 -39.81
CA LEU A 72 -20.92 29.00 -39.18
C LEU A 72 -20.89 29.44 -37.70
N GLY A 73 -21.48 30.60 -37.40
CA GLY A 73 -21.62 31.10 -36.04
C GLY A 73 -22.44 30.15 -35.15
N THR A 74 -23.55 29.63 -35.66
CA THR A 74 -24.41 28.67 -34.96
C THR A 74 -23.65 27.38 -34.67
N GLN A 75 -22.89 26.85 -35.63
CA GLN A 75 -22.02 25.69 -35.40
C GLN A 75 -20.98 25.96 -34.30
N ALA A 76 -20.31 27.11 -34.35
CA ALA A 76 -19.34 27.49 -33.33
C ALA A 76 -19.98 27.66 -31.95
N ALA A 77 -21.18 28.24 -31.88
CA ALA A 77 -21.95 28.37 -30.65
C ALA A 77 -22.34 27.00 -30.06
N LEU A 78 -22.78 26.05 -30.89
CA LEU A 78 -23.12 24.70 -30.47
C LEU A 78 -21.88 23.92 -29.98
N ARG A 79 -20.75 23.99 -30.71
CA ARG A 79 -19.47 23.40 -30.27
C ARG A 79 -19.00 23.99 -28.94
N ALA A 80 -19.10 25.32 -28.79
CA ALA A 80 -18.75 26.02 -27.56
C ALA A 80 -19.66 25.63 -26.37
N ALA A 81 -20.95 25.42 -26.62
CA ALA A 81 -21.92 25.02 -25.61
C ALA A 81 -21.72 23.57 -25.13
N HIS A 82 -21.29 22.66 -26.01
CA HIS A 82 -20.99 21.26 -25.64
C HIS A 82 -19.85 21.16 -24.60
N GLY A 83 -18.96 22.14 -24.55
CA GLY A 83 -17.87 22.22 -23.55
C GLY A 83 -18.18 23.11 -22.34
N ALA A 84 -19.44 23.48 -22.11
CA ALA A 84 -19.85 24.35 -21.00
C ALA A 84 -20.14 23.54 -19.71
N PRO A 85 -19.92 24.12 -18.52
CA PRO A 85 -20.35 23.52 -17.26
C PRO A 85 -21.84 23.17 -17.25
N ARG A 86 -22.21 21.98 -16.78
CA ARG A 86 -23.59 21.46 -16.81
C ARG A 86 -24.59 22.37 -16.09
N ASP A 87 -24.17 23.00 -15.00
CA ASP A 87 -24.99 23.92 -14.19
C ASP A 87 -25.29 25.26 -14.91
N ARG A 88 -24.53 25.61 -15.96
CA ARG A 88 -24.68 26.86 -16.73
C ARG A 88 -24.93 26.67 -18.21
N ALA A 89 -25.11 25.43 -18.67
CA ALA A 89 -25.23 25.09 -20.08
C ALA A 89 -26.34 25.87 -20.80
N ALA A 90 -27.50 26.07 -20.15
CA ALA A 90 -28.62 26.83 -20.71
C ALA A 90 -28.29 28.32 -20.90
N GLU A 91 -27.79 28.97 -19.85
CA GLU A 91 -27.37 30.39 -19.88
C GLU A 91 -26.29 30.62 -20.95
N TRP A 92 -25.30 29.72 -21.00
CA TRP A 92 -24.20 29.82 -21.95
C TRP A 92 -24.67 29.64 -23.39
N THR A 93 -25.57 28.70 -23.64
CA THR A 93 -26.14 28.47 -24.98
C THR A 93 -26.83 29.73 -25.50
N ASP A 94 -27.65 30.40 -24.68
CA ASP A 94 -28.35 31.62 -25.09
C ASP A 94 -27.37 32.77 -25.39
N ARG A 95 -26.34 32.94 -24.55
CA ARG A 95 -25.28 33.93 -24.77
C ARG A 95 -24.45 33.63 -26.02
N LEU A 96 -24.09 32.36 -26.26
CA LEU A 96 -23.35 31.91 -27.43
C LEU A 96 -24.15 32.10 -28.72
N MET A 97 -25.46 31.83 -28.69
CA MET A 97 -26.35 32.08 -29.82
C MET A 97 -26.48 33.57 -30.14
N THR A 98 -26.39 34.45 -29.14
CA THR A 98 -26.34 35.90 -29.36
C THR A 98 -25.10 36.30 -30.17
N TYR A 99 -23.96 35.65 -29.95
CA TYR A 99 -22.75 35.85 -30.76
C TYR A 99 -22.90 35.30 -32.20
N ALA A 100 -23.62 34.19 -32.38
CA ALA A 100 -23.89 33.60 -33.69
C ALA A 100 -24.76 34.50 -34.60
N VAL A 101 -25.69 35.26 -34.02
CA VAL A 101 -26.52 36.24 -34.74
C VAL A 101 -25.67 37.38 -35.33
N GLY A 102 -24.61 37.76 -34.62
CA GLY A 102 -23.66 38.79 -35.04
C GLY A 102 -24.34 40.12 -35.37
N SER A 103 -23.86 40.79 -36.42
CA SER A 103 -24.40 42.08 -36.91
C SER A 103 -25.68 41.96 -37.74
N SER A 104 -26.13 40.74 -38.03
CA SER A 104 -27.31 40.53 -38.88
C SER A 104 -28.64 40.77 -38.15
N GLY A 105 -28.64 40.74 -36.80
CA GLY A 105 -29.80 41.03 -35.95
C GLY A 105 -30.96 40.04 -36.04
N ALA A 106 -30.94 39.09 -36.98
CA ALA A 106 -31.97 38.06 -37.13
C ALA A 106 -31.69 36.87 -36.20
N PRO A 107 -32.68 36.41 -35.40
CA PRO A 107 -32.50 35.26 -34.53
C PRO A 107 -32.24 33.99 -35.36
N VAL A 108 -31.44 33.08 -34.80
CA VAL A 108 -31.22 31.74 -35.38
C VAL A 108 -32.53 30.97 -35.35
N SER A 109 -33.00 30.51 -36.51
CA SER A 109 -34.20 29.68 -36.61
C SER A 109 -33.97 28.28 -36.04
N ALA A 110 -35.05 27.61 -35.62
CA ALA A 110 -34.99 26.23 -35.15
C ALA A 110 -34.47 25.26 -36.22
N GLU A 111 -34.77 25.53 -37.50
CA GLU A 111 -34.29 24.75 -38.64
C GLU A 111 -32.78 24.92 -38.86
N GLU A 112 -32.27 26.16 -38.80
CA GLU A 112 -30.82 26.43 -38.88
C GLU A 112 -30.05 25.80 -37.71
N ARG A 113 -30.62 25.86 -36.50
CA ARG A 113 -30.04 25.18 -35.33
C ARG A 113 -29.98 23.67 -35.55
N ARG A 114 -31.08 23.06 -35.98
CA ARG A 114 -31.15 21.61 -36.24
C ARG A 114 -30.19 21.18 -37.34
N ALA A 115 -30.11 21.93 -38.44
CA ALA A 115 -29.15 21.65 -39.51
C ALA A 115 -27.69 21.74 -39.02
N ALA A 116 -27.38 22.68 -38.11
CA ALA A 116 -26.06 22.76 -37.50
C ALA A 116 -25.79 21.59 -36.53
N GLU A 117 -26.79 21.15 -35.75
CA GLU A 117 -26.71 19.96 -34.89
C GLU A 117 -26.48 18.70 -35.74
N ASP A 118 -27.21 18.52 -36.83
CA ASP A 118 -27.08 17.39 -37.76
C ASP A 118 -25.68 17.36 -38.42
N LEU A 119 -25.15 18.53 -38.80
CA LEU A 119 -23.80 18.64 -39.35
C LEU A 119 -22.72 18.26 -38.33
N LEU A 120 -22.86 18.68 -37.07
CA LEU A 120 -21.94 18.29 -35.99
C LEU A 120 -22.03 16.79 -35.68
N ALA A 121 -23.24 16.23 -35.68
CA ALA A 121 -23.44 14.81 -35.46
C ALA A 121 -22.89 13.94 -36.61
N ALA A 122 -22.79 14.50 -37.82
CA ALA A 122 -22.20 13.83 -38.99
C ALA A 122 -20.66 13.91 -39.04
N GLU A 123 -20.01 14.71 -38.19
CA GLU A 123 -18.54 14.75 -38.11
C GLU A 123 -18.01 13.39 -37.61
N PRO A 124 -17.02 12.79 -38.31
CA PRO A 124 -16.48 11.52 -37.89
C PRO A 124 -15.82 11.66 -36.51
N ALA A 125 -16.13 10.72 -35.61
CA ALA A 125 -15.49 10.68 -34.31
C ALA A 125 -13.96 10.62 -34.49
N PRO A 126 -13.21 11.49 -33.81
CA PRO A 126 -11.77 11.49 -33.92
C PRO A 126 -11.21 10.18 -33.34
N ARG A 127 -10.15 9.66 -33.97
CA ARG A 127 -9.52 8.40 -33.57
C ARG A 127 -8.39 8.66 -32.59
N SER A 128 -8.45 8.00 -31.43
CA SER A 128 -7.34 7.94 -30.49
C SER A 128 -6.23 7.02 -31.03
N ASP A 129 -4.98 7.43 -30.82
CA ASP A 129 -3.80 6.60 -31.03
C ASP A 129 -3.68 5.54 -29.93
N ASP A 130 -2.94 4.46 -30.19
CA ASP A 130 -2.55 3.51 -29.14
C ASP A 130 -1.46 4.14 -28.26
N VAL A 131 -1.78 4.39 -26.99
CA VAL A 131 -0.86 4.94 -25.99
C VAL A 131 -0.13 3.88 -25.17
N THR A 132 -0.52 2.60 -25.29
CA THR A 132 0.12 1.51 -24.55
C THR A 132 1.64 1.47 -24.73
N PRO A 133 2.22 1.72 -25.93
CA PRO A 133 3.68 1.76 -26.09
C PRO A 133 4.37 2.92 -25.35
N VAL A 134 3.68 4.05 -25.16
CA VAL A 134 4.21 5.21 -24.41
C VAL A 134 4.16 4.92 -22.91
N LEU A 135 3.04 4.36 -22.45
CA LEU A 135 2.85 3.96 -21.05
C LEU A 135 3.81 2.84 -20.64
N ARG A 136 3.96 1.80 -21.46
CA ARG A 136 4.95 0.72 -21.22
C ARG A 136 6.36 1.25 -21.14
N ALA A 137 6.77 2.17 -22.02
CA ALA A 137 8.11 2.73 -21.96
C ALA A 137 8.41 3.46 -20.64
N LEU A 138 7.43 4.13 -20.03
CA LEU A 138 7.59 4.72 -18.70
C LEU A 138 7.84 3.65 -17.64
N VAL A 139 7.05 2.58 -17.70
CA VAL A 139 7.03 1.51 -16.71
C VAL A 139 8.26 0.62 -16.79
N ASP A 140 8.64 0.23 -18.00
CA ASP A 140 9.80 -0.61 -18.31
C ASP A 140 11.13 0.14 -18.06
N GLY A 141 11.07 1.47 -17.89
CA GLY A 141 12.25 2.33 -17.68
C GLY A 141 12.94 2.75 -18.98
N ASP A 142 12.35 2.47 -20.15
CA ASP A 142 12.81 2.96 -21.46
C ASP A 142 12.60 4.48 -21.62
N ALA A 143 11.73 5.07 -20.81
CA ALA A 143 11.52 6.50 -20.71
C ALA A 143 11.47 6.90 -19.23
N ASP A 144 12.36 7.77 -18.80
CA ASP A 144 12.34 8.32 -17.43
C ASP A 144 11.11 9.21 -17.17
N ARG A 145 10.47 9.67 -18.25
CA ARG A 145 9.49 10.73 -18.24
C ARG A 145 8.53 10.66 -19.43
N ILE A 146 7.25 10.90 -19.15
CA ILE A 146 6.24 11.29 -20.14
C ILE A 146 5.66 12.66 -19.78
N VAL A 147 5.19 13.39 -20.78
CA VAL A 147 4.42 14.63 -20.61
C VAL A 147 3.03 14.40 -21.12
N VAL A 148 2.05 14.65 -20.26
CA VAL A 148 0.64 14.61 -20.63
C VAL A 148 0.14 16.04 -20.76
N ALA A 149 -0.32 16.39 -21.95
CA ALA A 149 -0.80 17.72 -22.29
C ALA A 149 -2.28 17.65 -22.70
N VAL A 150 -3.16 18.14 -21.84
CA VAL A 150 -4.62 18.11 -22.00
C VAL A 150 -5.12 19.47 -22.49
N LEU A 151 -5.75 19.51 -23.67
CA LEU A 151 -6.41 20.69 -24.22
C LEU A 151 -7.86 20.70 -23.77
N GLY A 152 -8.16 21.53 -22.78
CA GLY A 152 -9.48 21.71 -22.19
C GLY A 152 -10.11 23.05 -22.53
N GLY A 153 -11.35 23.25 -22.07
CA GLY A 153 -12.13 24.47 -22.31
C GLY A 153 -11.48 25.78 -21.81
N ASP A 154 -10.63 25.69 -20.79
CA ASP A 154 -10.00 26.86 -20.15
C ASP A 154 -8.54 27.08 -20.57
N GLY A 155 -7.92 26.10 -21.25
CA GLY A 155 -6.56 26.23 -21.77
C GLY A 155 -5.85 24.90 -21.98
N LEU A 156 -4.53 24.96 -21.89
CA LEU A 156 -3.64 23.80 -21.97
C LEU A 156 -3.17 23.43 -20.57
N TYR A 157 -3.57 22.27 -20.09
CA TYR A 157 -3.06 21.66 -18.88
C TYR A 157 -1.90 20.74 -19.24
N ALA A 158 -0.76 20.85 -18.56
CA ALA A 158 0.41 20.03 -18.81
C ALA A 158 1.00 19.51 -17.51
N VAL A 159 1.26 18.20 -17.45
CA VAL A 159 1.89 17.53 -16.31
C VAL A 159 2.99 16.60 -16.80
N ALA A 160 4.11 16.58 -16.08
CA ALA A 160 5.15 15.59 -16.30
C ALA A 160 4.92 14.43 -15.34
N VAL A 161 4.94 13.21 -15.88
CA VAL A 161 4.83 11.96 -15.12
C VAL A 161 6.17 11.25 -15.25
N THR A 162 6.73 10.86 -14.11
CA THR A 162 8.03 10.19 -14.00
C THR A 162 7.86 8.82 -13.35
N ARG A 163 8.88 7.97 -13.47
CA ARG A 163 8.93 6.70 -12.76
C ARG A 163 9.39 6.95 -11.31
N GLY A 164 8.51 6.68 -10.36
CA GLY A 164 8.78 6.73 -8.93
C GLY A 164 9.41 5.43 -8.39
N PRO A 165 9.63 5.35 -7.06
CA PRO A 165 10.01 4.12 -6.38
C PRO A 165 9.05 2.97 -6.72
N GLY A 166 9.57 1.75 -6.85
CA GLY A 166 8.77 0.59 -7.23
C GLY A 166 8.10 0.72 -8.61
N GLY A 167 8.66 1.53 -9.53
CA GLY A 167 8.12 1.66 -10.89
C GLY A 167 6.78 2.40 -11.01
N ARG A 168 6.23 2.92 -9.91
CA ARG A 168 4.92 3.60 -9.88
C ARG A 168 4.99 4.97 -10.55
N PRO A 169 3.96 5.41 -11.29
CA PRO A 169 3.95 6.75 -11.87
C PRO A 169 3.89 7.81 -10.78
N ASN A 170 4.76 8.82 -10.86
CA ASN A 170 4.72 10.00 -10.00
C ASN A 170 4.51 11.25 -10.85
N SER A 171 3.41 11.95 -10.59
CA SER A 171 3.03 13.18 -11.28
C SER A 171 3.67 14.39 -10.60
N ALA A 172 4.41 15.18 -11.37
CA ALA A 172 4.90 16.48 -10.92
C ALA A 172 3.76 17.50 -10.77
N GLU A 173 4.07 18.67 -10.22
CA GLU A 173 3.12 19.79 -10.18
C GLU A 173 2.63 20.15 -11.59
N ALA A 174 1.31 20.09 -11.77
CA ALA A 174 0.69 20.40 -13.03
C ALA A 174 0.69 21.91 -13.31
N ARG A 175 0.76 22.26 -14.59
CA ARG A 175 0.72 23.65 -15.06
C ARG A 175 -0.43 23.87 -16.01
N THR A 176 -1.26 24.88 -15.73
CA THR A 176 -2.33 25.30 -16.62
C THR A 176 -1.96 26.61 -17.31
N ILE A 177 -1.97 26.60 -18.64
CA ILE A 177 -1.72 27.77 -19.48
C ILE A 177 -3.06 28.21 -20.08
N PRO A 178 -3.64 29.34 -19.63
CA PRO A 178 -4.93 29.80 -20.13
C PRO A 178 -4.92 30.08 -21.62
N TRP A 179 -6.07 29.92 -22.28
CA TRP A 179 -6.22 30.26 -23.70
C TRP A 179 -5.78 31.69 -24.03
N GLN A 180 -6.04 32.66 -23.16
CA GLN A 180 -5.63 34.06 -23.35
C GLN A 180 -4.11 34.25 -23.29
N THR A 181 -3.39 33.35 -22.63
CA THR A 181 -1.91 33.36 -22.67
C THR A 181 -1.42 32.76 -23.99
N LEU A 182 -2.07 31.68 -24.45
CA LEU A 182 -1.75 31.03 -25.72
C LEU A 182 -2.12 31.90 -26.93
N ILE A 183 -3.21 32.65 -26.85
CA ILE A 183 -3.75 33.53 -27.90
C ILE A 183 -4.12 34.87 -27.24
N PRO A 184 -3.16 35.81 -27.13
CA PRO A 184 -3.37 37.10 -26.46
C PRO A 184 -4.48 37.98 -27.06
N ALA A 185 -4.85 37.72 -28.31
CA ALA A 185 -5.93 38.44 -29.00
C ALA A 185 -7.35 37.99 -28.57
N LEU A 186 -7.48 36.97 -27.70
CA LEU A 186 -8.78 36.53 -27.20
C LEU A 186 -9.40 37.57 -26.24
N PRO A 187 -10.73 37.75 -26.28
CA PRO A 187 -11.43 38.63 -25.35
C PRO A 187 -11.39 38.09 -23.91
N HIS A 188 -11.53 38.99 -22.94
CA HIS A 188 -11.64 38.63 -21.52
C HIS A 188 -12.99 38.00 -21.15
N ASP A 189 -14.06 38.21 -21.93
CA ASP A 189 -15.33 37.51 -21.71
C ASP A 189 -15.16 36.01 -22.05
N PRO A 190 -15.28 35.09 -21.08
CA PRO A 190 -15.02 33.67 -21.29
C PRO A 190 -15.98 33.03 -22.31
N VAL A 191 -17.21 33.53 -22.39
CA VAL A 191 -18.20 33.01 -23.35
C VAL A 191 -17.83 33.42 -24.78
N HIS A 192 -17.47 34.68 -24.98
CA HIS A 192 -16.99 35.17 -26.27
C HIS A 192 -15.67 34.49 -26.69
N ALA A 193 -14.74 34.31 -25.75
CA ALA A 193 -13.48 33.61 -26.02
C ALA A 193 -13.72 32.17 -26.49
N ARG A 194 -14.59 31.41 -25.81
CA ARG A 194 -14.98 30.06 -26.22
C ARG A 194 -15.65 30.02 -27.60
N PHE A 195 -16.55 30.97 -27.88
CA PHE A 195 -17.15 31.11 -29.21
C PHE A 195 -16.10 31.25 -30.31
N LEU A 196 -15.11 32.14 -30.11
CA LEU A 196 -14.01 32.34 -31.07
C LEU A 196 -13.11 31.10 -31.19
N LEU A 197 -12.78 30.45 -30.06
CA LEU A 197 -11.97 29.23 -30.05
C LEU A 197 -12.63 28.07 -30.83
N ALA A 198 -13.95 27.96 -30.75
CA ALA A 198 -14.78 26.99 -31.46
C ALA A 198 -14.99 27.33 -32.96
N GLY A 199 -14.35 28.38 -33.47
CA GLY A 199 -14.37 28.78 -34.88
C GLY A 199 -15.34 29.92 -35.21
N GLY A 200 -15.97 30.51 -34.19
CA GLY A 200 -16.85 31.66 -34.33
C GLY A 200 -16.07 32.90 -34.75
N ARG A 201 -16.77 33.88 -35.33
CA ARG A 201 -16.19 35.16 -35.74
C ARG A 201 -17.01 36.31 -35.20
N SER A 202 -16.34 37.33 -34.67
CA SER A 202 -16.97 38.59 -34.27
C SER A 202 -16.37 39.77 -35.02
N ALA A 203 -17.18 40.79 -35.25
CA ALA A 203 -16.69 42.05 -35.80
C ALA A 203 -15.57 42.61 -34.90
N GLY A 204 -14.41 42.90 -35.48
CA GLY A 204 -13.25 43.46 -34.75
C GLY A 204 -12.35 42.44 -34.05
N ALA A 205 -12.66 41.14 -34.07
CA ALA A 205 -11.67 40.14 -33.66
C ALA A 205 -10.55 40.07 -34.71
N GLY A 206 -9.31 40.33 -34.28
CA GLY A 206 -8.12 40.16 -35.11
C GLY A 206 -7.87 38.68 -35.47
N GLU A 207 -6.87 38.43 -36.29
CA GLU A 207 -6.43 37.06 -36.57
C GLU A 207 -5.92 36.39 -35.28
N LEU A 208 -6.54 35.28 -34.89
CA LEU A 208 -6.10 34.50 -33.75
C LEU A 208 -4.79 33.80 -34.10
N SER A 209 -3.71 34.27 -33.49
CA SER A 209 -2.37 33.68 -33.61
C SER A 209 -1.89 33.20 -32.26
N PHE A 210 -1.20 32.06 -32.27
CA PHE A 210 -0.61 31.50 -31.07
C PHE A 210 0.69 32.23 -30.75
N ALA A 211 0.84 32.67 -29.50
CA ALA A 211 2.10 33.20 -29.00
C ALA A 211 3.10 32.03 -28.84
N GLU A 212 4.16 32.00 -29.65
CA GLU A 212 5.13 30.90 -29.62
C GLU A 212 5.82 30.76 -28.25
N GLU A 213 6.08 31.89 -27.59
CA GLU A 213 6.66 31.95 -26.24
C GLU A 213 5.78 31.27 -25.19
N ALA A 214 4.45 31.36 -25.33
CA ALA A 214 3.50 30.73 -24.42
C ALA A 214 3.53 29.19 -24.51
N LEU A 215 4.04 28.64 -25.61
CA LEU A 215 4.23 27.19 -25.80
C LEU A 215 5.62 26.70 -25.35
N ALA A 216 6.56 27.61 -25.07
CA ALA A 216 7.90 27.24 -24.60
C ALA A 216 7.90 26.40 -23.30
N PRO A 217 7.01 26.63 -22.31
CA PRO A 217 6.93 25.77 -21.13
C PRO A 217 6.62 24.31 -21.46
N VAL A 218 5.73 24.05 -22.43
CA VAL A 218 5.37 22.68 -22.87
C VAL A 218 6.55 22.03 -23.59
N GLY A 219 7.24 22.81 -24.43
CA GLY A 219 8.47 22.35 -25.10
C GLY A 219 9.54 21.92 -24.09
N ARG A 220 9.82 22.75 -23.07
CA ARG A 220 10.75 22.43 -21.98
C ARG A 220 10.30 21.24 -21.14
N LEU A 221 8.99 21.07 -20.95
CA LEU A 221 8.48 19.88 -20.29
C LEU A 221 8.71 18.64 -21.17
N ALA A 222 8.59 18.75 -22.49
CA ALA A 222 8.78 17.61 -23.38
C ALA A 222 10.25 17.26 -23.69
N GLU A 223 11.21 18.09 -23.28
CA GLU A 223 12.64 17.82 -23.46
C GLU A 223 13.04 16.50 -22.78
N GLY A 224 13.53 15.55 -23.58
CA GLY A 224 13.99 14.23 -23.14
C GLY A 224 12.90 13.20 -22.83
N GLY A 225 11.61 13.51 -23.06
CA GLY A 225 10.49 12.61 -22.74
C GLY A 225 9.56 12.31 -23.92
N ARG A 226 8.66 11.33 -23.73
CA ARG A 226 7.55 11.08 -24.67
C ARG A 226 6.37 12.00 -24.35
N VAL A 227 5.54 12.30 -25.35
CA VAL A 227 4.41 13.25 -25.20
C VAL A 227 3.09 12.54 -25.51
N VAL A 228 2.11 12.71 -24.64
CA VAL A 228 0.71 12.34 -24.88
C VAL A 228 -0.12 13.61 -24.92
N LEU A 229 -0.82 13.82 -26.03
CA LEU A 229 -1.74 14.93 -26.24
C LEU A 229 -3.16 14.43 -26.03
N ILE A 230 -3.90 14.99 -25.07
CA ILE A 230 -5.31 14.68 -24.85
C ILE A 230 -6.13 15.88 -25.29
N SER A 231 -7.08 15.70 -26.20
CA SER A 231 -8.05 16.74 -26.55
C SER A 231 -9.41 16.45 -25.93
N GLN A 232 -9.90 17.41 -25.14
CA GLN A 232 -11.27 17.44 -24.63
C GLN A 232 -12.18 18.32 -25.49
N LEU A 233 -11.63 18.91 -26.56
CA LEU A 233 -12.31 19.83 -27.46
C LEU A 233 -12.23 19.34 -28.92
N PRO A 234 -12.66 18.11 -29.22
CA PRO A 234 -12.69 17.63 -30.60
C PRO A 234 -13.58 18.54 -31.47
N GLY A 235 -13.16 18.82 -32.70
CA GLY A 235 -13.88 19.70 -33.63
C GLY A 235 -13.69 21.20 -33.38
N TRP A 236 -12.95 21.61 -32.36
CA TRP A 236 -12.65 23.04 -32.13
C TRP A 236 -11.43 23.45 -32.98
N PRO A 237 -11.59 24.36 -33.97
CA PRO A 237 -10.51 24.68 -34.90
C PRO A 237 -9.25 25.20 -34.21
N SER A 238 -9.39 25.97 -33.13
CA SER A 238 -8.22 26.47 -32.37
C SER A 238 -7.50 25.35 -31.63
N ALA A 239 -8.24 24.41 -31.04
CA ALA A 239 -7.64 23.25 -30.36
C ALA A 239 -6.94 22.32 -31.36
N GLU A 240 -7.55 22.04 -32.51
CA GLU A 240 -6.95 21.23 -33.58
C GLU A 240 -5.71 21.88 -34.18
N ARG A 241 -5.73 23.21 -34.35
CA ARG A 241 -4.56 23.97 -34.78
C ARG A 241 -3.44 23.88 -33.75
N LEU A 242 -3.75 24.01 -32.46
CA LEU A 242 -2.77 23.85 -31.38
C LEU A 242 -2.20 22.44 -31.34
N MET A 243 -3.04 21.40 -31.40
CA MET A 243 -2.60 20.01 -31.49
C MET A 243 -1.67 19.81 -32.68
N SER A 244 -2.01 20.36 -33.84
CA SER A 244 -1.17 20.27 -35.04
C SER A 244 0.20 20.96 -34.86
N ILE A 245 0.24 22.10 -34.17
CA ILE A 245 1.50 22.77 -33.80
C ILE A 245 2.32 21.86 -32.87
N LEU A 246 1.69 21.29 -31.83
CA LEU A 246 2.35 20.42 -30.87
C LEU A 246 2.86 19.13 -31.52
N ARG A 247 2.10 18.49 -32.40
CA ARG A 247 2.53 17.30 -33.17
C ARG A 247 3.69 17.60 -34.11
N ARG A 248 3.73 18.79 -34.73
CA ARG A 248 4.89 19.20 -35.54
C ARG A 248 6.16 19.38 -34.69
N ARG A 249 6.01 19.87 -33.45
CA ARG A 249 7.13 20.02 -32.50
C ARG A 249 7.53 18.68 -31.86
N HIS A 250 6.58 17.77 -31.71
CA HIS A 250 6.77 16.44 -31.12
C HIS A 250 6.20 15.35 -32.06
N PRO A 251 6.94 14.96 -33.11
CA PRO A 251 6.45 14.02 -34.11
C PRO A 251 6.04 12.65 -33.57
N ASN A 252 6.59 12.25 -32.41
CA ASN A 252 6.30 10.99 -31.73
C ASN A 252 5.18 11.10 -30.68
N ALA A 253 4.42 12.21 -30.67
CA ALA A 253 3.34 12.39 -29.71
C ALA A 253 2.12 11.53 -30.08
N SER A 254 1.62 10.75 -29.12
CA SER A 254 0.35 10.04 -29.23
C SER A 254 -0.81 10.97 -28.89
N THR A 255 -1.91 10.87 -29.63
CA THR A 255 -3.11 11.70 -29.45
C THR A 255 -4.26 10.87 -28.89
N LEU A 256 -4.91 11.36 -27.85
CA LEU A 256 -6.13 10.81 -27.29
C LEU A 256 -7.24 11.85 -27.30
N PHE A 257 -8.49 11.37 -27.32
CA PHE A 257 -9.67 12.19 -27.15
C PHE A 257 -10.40 11.77 -25.88
N ALA A 258 -10.71 12.75 -25.03
CA ALA A 258 -11.40 12.52 -23.75
C ALA A 258 -12.70 13.32 -23.72
N GLU A 259 -13.64 12.91 -22.86
CA GLU A 259 -14.90 13.60 -22.73
C GLU A 259 -14.71 15.03 -22.16
N PRO A 260 -15.43 16.04 -22.67
CA PRO A 260 -15.34 17.41 -22.16
C PRO A 260 -15.79 17.59 -20.71
N SER A 261 -16.57 16.64 -20.17
CA SER A 261 -17.08 16.69 -18.79
C SER A 261 -16.09 16.24 -17.74
N VAL A 262 -14.99 15.59 -18.13
CA VAL A 262 -13.94 15.13 -17.23
C VAL A 262 -12.97 16.28 -17.01
N THR A 263 -12.47 16.47 -15.79
CA THR A 263 -11.45 17.49 -15.54
C THR A 263 -10.11 17.09 -16.19
N PRO A 264 -9.21 18.04 -16.50
CA PRO A 264 -7.91 17.69 -17.05
C PRO A 264 -7.08 16.74 -16.17
N ALA A 265 -7.20 16.86 -14.84
CA ALA A 265 -6.52 15.96 -13.89
C ALA A 265 -7.09 14.54 -13.97
N GLU A 266 -8.42 14.39 -13.92
CA GLU A 266 -9.08 13.08 -14.06
C GLU A 266 -8.76 12.43 -15.43
N ALA A 267 -8.61 13.22 -16.50
CA ALA A 267 -8.20 12.68 -17.81
C ALA A 267 -6.77 12.12 -17.79
N VAL A 268 -5.86 12.71 -17.00
CA VAL A 268 -4.52 12.15 -16.75
C VAL A 268 -4.63 10.90 -15.90
N ASP A 269 -5.43 10.92 -14.84
CA ASP A 269 -5.61 9.76 -13.96
C ASP A 269 -6.18 8.57 -14.74
N HIS A 270 -7.17 8.79 -15.61
CA HIS A 270 -7.69 7.76 -16.51
C HIS A 270 -6.64 7.22 -17.48
N LEU A 271 -5.74 8.07 -17.99
CA LEU A 271 -4.62 7.62 -18.82
C LEU A 271 -3.66 6.73 -18.02
N LEU A 272 -3.29 7.16 -16.81
CA LEU A 272 -2.36 6.42 -15.94
C LEU A 272 -2.99 5.13 -15.40
N GLY A 273 -4.32 5.10 -15.22
CA GLY A 273 -5.06 3.88 -14.90
C GLY A 273 -4.98 2.78 -15.97
N GLY A 274 -4.59 3.15 -17.20
CA GLY A 274 -4.29 2.22 -18.29
C GLY A 274 -2.90 1.59 -18.23
N LEU A 275 -2.07 1.89 -17.23
CA LEU A 275 -0.76 1.27 -17.07
C LEU A 275 -0.91 -0.24 -16.76
N PRO A 276 -0.09 -1.11 -17.36
CA PRO A 276 -0.08 -2.52 -17.01
C PRO A 276 0.45 -2.70 -15.59
N THR A 277 -0.19 -3.58 -14.84
CA THR A 277 0.20 -3.85 -13.45
C THR A 277 1.52 -4.59 -13.41
N GLN A 278 2.57 -3.99 -12.83
CA GLN A 278 3.90 -4.60 -12.72
C GLN A 278 4.07 -5.37 -11.41
N HIS A 279 3.33 -4.95 -10.40
CA HIS A 279 3.49 -5.42 -9.03
C HIS A 279 2.33 -6.32 -8.61
N ALA A 280 2.65 -7.36 -7.84
CA ALA A 280 1.62 -8.14 -7.17
C ALA A 280 1.23 -7.40 -5.89
N TYR A 281 -0.05 -7.10 -5.74
CA TYR A 281 -0.59 -6.45 -4.56
C TYR A 281 -1.36 -7.44 -3.71
N ALA A 282 -1.15 -7.38 -2.41
CA ALA A 282 -1.78 -8.24 -1.43
C ALA A 282 -2.37 -7.44 -0.29
N LEU A 283 -3.44 -7.97 0.31
CA LEU A 283 -3.94 -7.54 1.60
C LEU A 283 -3.03 -8.17 2.67
N ALA A 284 -2.44 -7.35 3.53
CA ALA A 284 -1.71 -7.85 4.70
C ALA A 284 -2.72 -8.26 5.78
N LEU A 285 -2.77 -9.55 6.09
CA LEU A 285 -3.61 -10.11 7.15
C LEU A 285 -2.77 -10.51 8.35
N THR A 286 -3.26 -10.20 9.55
CA THR A 286 -2.70 -10.73 10.79
C THR A 286 -3.40 -12.04 11.14
N ARG A 287 -2.65 -13.14 11.26
CA ARG A 287 -3.12 -14.44 11.73
C ARG A 287 -2.56 -14.70 13.13
N HIS A 288 -3.41 -15.12 14.05
CA HIS A 288 -2.96 -15.63 15.35
C HIS A 288 -2.46 -17.07 15.16
N ASP A 289 -1.21 -17.32 15.53
CA ASP A 289 -0.60 -18.64 15.51
C ASP A 289 -0.86 -19.33 16.85
N GLU A 290 -1.72 -20.34 16.87
CA GLU A 290 -2.15 -21.00 18.11
C GLU A 290 -1.02 -21.73 18.85
N LEU A 291 0.03 -22.15 18.15
CA LEU A 291 1.15 -22.87 18.73
C LEU A 291 2.09 -21.90 19.47
N THR A 292 2.37 -20.76 18.83
CA THR A 292 3.32 -19.78 19.35
C THR A 292 2.67 -18.65 20.14
N GLY A 293 1.33 -18.48 20.01
CA GLY A 293 0.53 -17.38 20.54
C GLY A 293 0.82 -16.01 19.90
N LEU A 294 1.61 -15.99 18.82
CA LEU A 294 2.04 -14.76 18.15
C LEU A 294 1.13 -14.41 16.99
N TYR A 295 1.05 -13.11 16.69
CA TYR A 295 0.46 -12.64 15.45
C TYR A 295 1.51 -12.62 14.35
N VAL A 296 1.25 -13.36 13.28
CA VAL A 296 2.05 -13.36 12.05
C VAL A 296 1.33 -12.59 10.96
N VAL A 297 2.11 -11.94 10.08
CA VAL A 297 1.54 -11.23 8.93
C VAL A 297 1.66 -12.13 7.70
N GLU A 298 0.54 -12.41 7.06
CA GLU A 298 0.45 -13.21 5.84
C GLU A 298 -0.13 -12.37 4.71
N PRO A 299 0.40 -12.50 3.47
CA PRO A 299 -0.15 -11.80 2.33
C PRO A 299 -1.31 -12.59 1.73
N LEU A 300 -2.48 -11.98 1.61
CA LEU A 300 -3.58 -12.48 0.80
C LEU A 300 -3.55 -11.80 -0.58
N PRO A 301 -3.22 -12.52 -1.67
CA PRO A 301 -3.12 -11.91 -2.99
C PRO A 301 -4.44 -11.27 -3.45
N LEU A 302 -4.40 -9.99 -3.83
CA LEU A 302 -5.53 -9.26 -4.41
C LEU A 302 -5.37 -9.15 -5.92
N PHE A 303 -4.24 -8.59 -6.34
CA PHE A 303 -3.94 -8.31 -7.74
C PHE A 303 -2.64 -9.00 -8.13
N THR A 304 -2.68 -9.73 -9.23
CA THR A 304 -1.50 -10.38 -9.80
C THR A 304 -0.94 -9.51 -10.92
N VAL A 305 0.34 -9.67 -11.20
CA VAL A 305 1.00 -9.04 -12.34
C VAL A 305 0.27 -9.48 -13.61
N THR A 306 -0.38 -8.54 -14.27
CA THR A 306 -1.06 -8.77 -15.54
C THR A 306 -0.43 -7.85 -16.57
N GLY A 307 0.04 -8.40 -17.70
CA GLY A 307 0.71 -7.62 -18.76
C GLY A 307 -0.21 -6.65 -19.52
N GLY A 308 -1.41 -6.37 -19.00
CA GLY A 308 -2.42 -5.49 -19.57
C GLY A 308 -3.18 -4.69 -18.50
N ALA A 309 -3.82 -3.61 -18.92
CA ALA A 309 -4.66 -2.78 -18.06
C ALA A 309 -5.87 -3.59 -17.58
N SER A 310 -6.03 -3.75 -16.27
CA SER A 310 -7.31 -4.21 -15.74
C SER A 310 -7.65 -3.48 -14.45
N SER A 311 -8.63 -2.59 -14.54
CA SER A 311 -9.39 -2.19 -13.38
C SER A 311 -10.12 -3.42 -12.87
N ARG A 312 -9.62 -4.04 -11.82
CA ARG A 312 -10.19 -5.26 -11.26
C ARG A 312 -10.68 -4.94 -9.85
N ALA A 313 -11.94 -5.28 -9.60
CA ALA A 313 -12.47 -5.31 -8.25
C ALA A 313 -12.20 -6.69 -7.65
N GLN A 314 -11.77 -6.72 -6.40
CA GLN A 314 -11.64 -7.93 -5.59
C GLN A 314 -12.44 -7.76 -4.32
N HIS A 315 -13.14 -8.81 -3.95
CA HIS A 315 -13.95 -8.83 -2.75
C HIS A 315 -13.36 -9.84 -1.77
N VAL A 316 -13.19 -9.43 -0.52
CA VAL A 316 -12.66 -10.26 0.55
C VAL A 316 -13.53 -10.09 1.79
N GLU A 317 -13.95 -11.21 2.38
CA GLU A 317 -14.55 -11.21 3.72
C GLU A 317 -13.48 -11.52 4.76
N VAL A 318 -13.40 -10.69 5.80
CA VAL A 318 -12.48 -10.90 6.93
C VAL A 318 -13.24 -10.92 8.24
N ARG A 319 -12.80 -11.76 9.18
CA ARG A 319 -13.30 -11.74 10.55
C ARG A 319 -12.48 -10.77 11.39
N THR A 320 -13.15 -9.87 12.09
CA THR A 320 -12.51 -8.91 12.98
C THR A 320 -12.16 -9.57 14.32
N PRO A 321 -11.09 -9.10 15.00
CA PRO A 321 -10.75 -9.61 16.32
C PRO A 321 -11.84 -9.21 17.35
N PRO A 322 -11.89 -9.90 18.50
CA PRO A 322 -12.65 -9.42 19.65
C PRO A 322 -12.08 -8.08 20.14
N ALA A 323 -12.94 -7.24 20.74
CA ALA A 323 -12.49 -6.00 21.33
C ALA A 323 -11.73 -6.27 22.65
N PRO A 324 -10.54 -5.68 22.87
CA PRO A 324 -9.75 -5.90 24.08
C PRO A 324 -10.48 -5.52 25.38
N ASP A 325 -11.33 -4.49 25.32
CA ASP A 325 -12.10 -3.95 26.43
C ASP A 325 -13.55 -4.50 26.49
N GLY A 326 -13.87 -5.49 25.65
CA GLY A 326 -15.21 -6.03 25.50
C GLY A 326 -16.19 -5.06 24.82
N SER A 327 -15.72 -3.98 24.20
CA SER A 327 -16.58 -3.09 23.43
C SER A 327 -17.15 -3.76 22.17
N TYR A 328 -18.20 -3.16 21.60
CA TYR A 328 -18.84 -3.69 20.39
C TYR A 328 -18.09 -3.35 19.10
N ALA A 329 -17.06 -2.50 19.18
CA ALA A 329 -16.36 -1.96 18.04
C ALA A 329 -14.85 -2.00 18.26
N VAL A 330 -14.09 -2.21 17.20
CA VAL A 330 -12.63 -2.25 17.21
C VAL A 330 -12.11 -1.43 16.04
N ASN A 331 -11.02 -0.69 16.26
CA ASN A 331 -10.32 0.00 15.19
C ASN A 331 -9.34 -0.97 14.52
N ILE A 332 -9.51 -1.17 13.22
CA ILE A 332 -8.60 -1.99 12.41
C ILE A 332 -7.87 -1.12 11.40
N ALA A 333 -6.63 -1.51 11.08
CA ALA A 333 -5.90 -0.99 9.93
C ALA A 333 -5.98 -2.00 8.78
N ILE A 334 -6.45 -1.54 7.61
CA ILE A 334 -6.48 -2.34 6.38
C ILE A 334 -5.33 -1.86 5.52
N ALA A 335 -4.35 -2.73 5.29
CA ALA A 335 -3.12 -2.41 4.57
C ALA A 335 -2.99 -3.25 3.29
N VAL A 336 -2.88 -2.56 2.16
CA VAL A 336 -2.51 -3.16 0.88
C VAL A 336 -1.03 -2.92 0.65
N VAL A 337 -0.30 -4.00 0.41
CA VAL A 337 1.14 -4.02 0.25
C VAL A 337 1.53 -4.53 -1.13
N ASP A 338 2.70 -4.10 -1.56
CA ASP A 338 3.41 -4.59 -2.73
C ASP A 338 4.47 -5.59 -2.29
N LEU A 339 4.42 -6.78 -2.89
CA LEU A 339 5.26 -7.92 -2.55
C LEU A 339 6.62 -7.87 -3.28
N THR A 340 7.29 -6.72 -3.25
CA THR A 340 8.61 -6.54 -3.89
C THR A 340 9.75 -7.25 -3.17
N GLY A 341 9.58 -7.59 -1.88
CA GLY A 341 10.58 -8.27 -1.05
C GLY A 341 10.13 -9.67 -0.59
N GLU A 342 11.11 -10.52 -0.27
CA GLU A 342 10.84 -11.88 0.22
C GLU A 342 10.36 -11.87 1.67
N ARG A 343 10.81 -10.87 2.45
CA ARG A 343 10.46 -10.72 3.86
C ARG A 343 9.38 -9.67 4.05
N ARG A 344 8.52 -9.85 5.06
CA ARG A 344 7.46 -8.87 5.35
C ARG A 344 8.02 -7.48 5.64
N GLU A 345 9.21 -7.36 6.22
CA GLU A 345 9.84 -6.07 6.52
C GLU A 345 10.25 -5.29 5.26
N GLU A 346 10.36 -5.99 4.12
CA GLU A 346 10.78 -5.44 2.83
C GLU A 346 9.59 -5.06 1.95
N TRP A 347 8.37 -5.43 2.34
CA TRP A 347 7.16 -5.06 1.58
C TRP A 347 6.93 -3.55 1.61
N GLU A 348 6.43 -3.02 0.50
CA GLU A 348 6.12 -1.60 0.39
C GLU A 348 4.62 -1.38 0.60
N LEU A 349 4.26 -0.46 1.49
CA LEU A 349 2.87 -0.07 1.66
C LEU A 349 2.37 0.68 0.42
N VAL A 350 1.30 0.17 -0.18
CA VAL A 350 0.59 0.83 -1.29
C VAL A 350 -0.47 1.76 -0.72
N ARG A 351 -1.30 1.24 0.19
CA ARG A 351 -2.35 2.01 0.85
C ARG A 351 -2.69 1.43 2.20
N ALA A 352 -2.92 2.30 3.18
CA ALA A 352 -3.51 1.95 4.45
C ALA A 352 -4.71 2.83 4.75
N VAL A 353 -5.75 2.25 5.33
CA VAL A 353 -6.88 2.97 5.92
C VAL A 353 -7.16 2.42 7.31
N GLU A 354 -7.50 3.31 8.23
CA GLU A 354 -7.98 2.94 9.57
C GLU A 354 -9.50 3.11 9.60
N THR A 355 -10.20 2.13 10.12
CA THR A 355 -11.65 2.18 10.26
C THR A 355 -12.11 1.49 11.53
N GLU A 356 -13.17 2.01 12.13
CA GLU A 356 -13.89 1.34 13.20
C GLU A 356 -14.85 0.32 12.58
N VAL A 357 -14.80 -0.91 13.08
CA VAL A 357 -15.66 -2.02 12.63
C VAL A 357 -16.23 -2.72 13.85
N ARG A 358 -17.31 -3.50 13.66
CA ARG A 358 -17.86 -4.30 14.75
C ARG A 358 -16.86 -5.39 15.16
N ALA A 359 -16.63 -5.56 16.45
CA ALA A 359 -15.79 -6.63 16.98
C ALA A 359 -16.43 -8.02 16.78
N ASP A 360 -15.60 -9.04 16.58
CA ASP A 360 -16.00 -10.43 16.33
C ASP A 360 -17.13 -10.57 15.26
N ALA A 361 -16.96 -9.85 14.16
CA ALA A 361 -17.90 -9.83 13.05
C ALA A 361 -17.18 -10.11 11.72
N SER A 362 -17.93 -10.61 10.73
CA SER A 362 -17.46 -10.61 9.35
C SER A 362 -17.62 -9.20 8.78
N VAL A 363 -16.59 -8.70 8.10
CA VAL A 363 -16.56 -7.40 7.43
C VAL A 363 -16.26 -7.62 5.95
N SER A 364 -17.03 -6.96 5.11
CA SER A 364 -16.88 -7.01 3.66
C SER A 364 -15.89 -5.95 3.19
N LEU A 365 -14.82 -6.37 2.54
CA LEU A 365 -13.80 -5.49 1.97
C LEU A 365 -13.81 -5.58 0.44
N ASP A 366 -13.97 -4.43 -0.23
CA ASP A 366 -13.84 -4.33 -1.68
C ASP A 366 -12.59 -3.52 -2.03
N PHE A 367 -11.76 -4.09 -2.90
CA PHE A 367 -10.54 -3.48 -3.40
C PHE A 367 -10.68 -3.25 -4.89
N THR A 368 -10.43 -2.03 -5.37
CA THR A 368 -10.43 -1.72 -6.81
C THR A 368 -9.07 -1.16 -7.19
N LEU A 369 -8.36 -1.82 -8.10
CA LEU A 369 -7.14 -1.27 -8.68
C LEU A 369 -7.53 -0.28 -9.79
N GLU A 370 -7.32 1.01 -9.57
CA GLU A 370 -7.63 2.06 -10.57
C GLU A 370 -6.43 2.41 -11.45
N GLY A 371 -5.23 2.01 -11.02
CA GLY A 371 -3.97 2.16 -11.74
C GLY A 371 -2.81 1.58 -10.92
N GLU A 372 -1.61 1.58 -11.49
CA GLU A 372 -0.43 1.07 -10.77
C GLU A 372 -0.17 1.85 -9.48
N GLY A 373 -0.26 1.16 -8.35
CA GLY A 373 -0.13 1.75 -7.01
C GLY A 373 -1.36 2.51 -6.50
N ASP A 374 -2.46 2.58 -7.27
CA ASP A 374 -3.70 3.23 -6.85
C ASP A 374 -4.80 2.21 -6.60
N VAL A 375 -4.92 1.79 -5.34
CA VAL A 375 -5.93 0.85 -4.88
C VAL A 375 -6.99 1.61 -4.10
N ARG A 376 -8.26 1.57 -4.51
CA ARG A 376 -9.38 2.01 -3.68
C ARG A 376 -9.82 0.90 -2.74
N ILE A 377 -10.16 1.28 -1.50
CA ILE A 377 -10.65 0.38 -0.46
C ILE A 377 -12.05 0.84 -0.03
N SER A 378 -13.01 -0.08 -0.04
CA SER A 378 -14.34 0.10 0.50
C SER A 378 -14.59 -0.94 1.59
N VAL A 379 -15.24 -0.50 2.66
CA VAL A 379 -15.57 -1.34 3.84
C VAL A 379 -17.08 -1.28 4.01
N ASP A 380 -17.73 -2.45 3.94
CA ASP A 380 -19.20 -2.59 3.94
C ASP A 380 -19.89 -1.63 2.95
N GLY A 381 -19.33 -1.52 1.74
CA GLY A 381 -19.82 -0.66 0.66
C GLY A 381 -19.52 0.83 0.83
N ARG A 382 -18.76 1.24 1.85
CA ARG A 382 -18.35 2.64 2.06
C ARG A 382 -16.89 2.84 1.68
N LEU A 383 -16.67 3.71 0.70
CA LEU A 383 -15.34 4.12 0.28
C LEU A 383 -14.57 4.78 1.42
N GLN A 384 -13.37 4.29 1.69
CA GLN A 384 -12.51 4.79 2.75
C GLN A 384 -11.53 5.85 2.22
N GLN A 385 -11.45 6.97 2.93
CA GLN A 385 -10.43 7.99 2.69
C GLN A 385 -9.21 7.71 3.57
N GLN A 386 -8.03 7.94 3.03
CA GLN A 386 -6.81 7.86 3.82
C GLN A 386 -6.80 9.03 4.82
N THR A 387 -6.91 8.70 6.10
CA THR A 387 -6.99 9.68 7.20
C THR A 387 -5.62 10.17 7.65
N SER A 388 -4.55 9.39 7.45
CA SER A 388 -3.17 9.77 7.77
C SER A 388 -2.14 8.96 6.96
N PRO A 389 -0.95 9.51 6.68
CA PRO A 389 0.14 8.76 6.08
C PRO A 389 0.72 7.80 7.12
N LEU A 390 0.21 6.57 7.14
CA LEU A 390 0.85 5.47 7.86
C LEU A 390 1.96 4.90 6.98
N THR A 391 3.08 4.53 7.60
CA THR A 391 4.12 3.74 6.95
C THR A 391 3.96 2.27 7.28
N TRP A 392 4.50 1.40 6.42
CA TRP A 392 4.50 -0.04 6.69
C TRP A 392 5.19 -0.39 8.02
N ARG A 393 6.32 0.27 8.31
CA ARG A 393 7.07 0.04 9.54
C ARG A 393 6.26 0.42 10.79
N GLU A 394 5.51 1.52 10.76
CA GLU A 394 4.66 1.90 11.88
C GLU A 394 3.54 0.90 12.14
N LEU A 395 2.97 0.28 11.09
CA LEU A 395 1.97 -0.77 11.24
C LEU A 395 2.57 -2.03 11.88
N LEU A 396 3.74 -2.46 11.42
CA LEU A 396 4.47 -3.59 12.03
C LEU A 396 4.83 -3.31 13.50
N ASP A 397 5.34 -2.11 13.81
CA ASP A 397 5.71 -1.72 15.17
C ASP A 397 4.49 -1.67 16.11
N ARG A 398 3.31 -1.30 15.61
CA ARG A 398 2.05 -1.32 16.39
C ARG A 398 1.60 -2.74 16.69
N MET A 399 1.70 -3.64 15.71
CA MET A 399 1.40 -5.06 15.91
C MET A 399 2.36 -5.70 16.92
N ASP A 400 3.67 -5.44 16.78
CA ASP A 400 4.69 -5.90 17.72
C ASP A 400 4.39 -5.43 19.16
N ARG A 401 3.95 -4.18 19.30
CA ARG A 401 3.57 -3.62 20.61
C ARG A 401 2.32 -4.29 21.18
N ALA A 402 1.26 -4.41 20.38
CA ALA A 402 0.02 -5.06 20.80
C ALA A 402 0.26 -6.50 21.27
N GLN A 403 1.18 -7.22 20.61
CA GLN A 403 1.55 -8.57 21.01
C GLN A 403 2.32 -8.61 22.35
N ARG A 404 3.19 -7.64 22.62
CA ARG A 404 3.91 -7.53 23.91
C ARG A 404 2.97 -7.22 25.08
N GLU A 405 1.82 -6.62 24.81
CA GLU A 405 0.81 -6.29 25.81
C GLU A 405 -0.11 -7.48 26.14
N LEU A 406 -0.08 -8.56 25.35
CA LEU A 406 -0.81 -9.79 25.67
C LEU A 406 -0.26 -10.42 26.96
N PRO A 407 -1.11 -11.00 27.82
CA PRO A 407 -0.62 -11.73 28.99
C PRO A 407 0.35 -12.86 28.60
N LEU A 408 1.44 -13.00 29.35
CA LEU A 408 2.39 -14.11 29.29
C LEU A 408 2.42 -14.77 30.67
N ASP A 409 1.99 -16.03 30.73
CA ASP A 409 2.05 -16.84 31.93
C ASP A 409 3.30 -17.74 31.89
N VAL A 410 4.23 -17.53 32.82
CA VAL A 410 5.46 -18.32 32.95
C VAL A 410 5.38 -19.23 34.18
N VAL A 411 5.54 -20.53 33.98
CA VAL A 411 5.70 -21.47 35.09
C VAL A 411 7.18 -21.75 35.27
N VAL A 412 7.72 -21.44 36.43
CA VAL A 412 9.13 -21.69 36.77
C VAL A 412 9.19 -22.90 37.69
N LEU A 413 9.62 -24.04 37.17
CA LEU A 413 9.96 -25.21 37.96
C LEU A 413 11.43 -25.07 38.35
N ILE A 414 11.73 -24.82 39.61
CA ILE A 414 13.10 -24.60 40.06
C ILE A 414 13.54 -25.65 41.07
N GLU A 415 14.68 -26.28 40.79
CA GLU A 415 15.25 -27.23 41.71
C GLU A 415 15.85 -26.49 42.92
N ILE A 416 15.36 -26.77 44.13
CA ILE A 416 15.83 -26.14 45.37
C ILE A 416 16.57 -27.14 46.26
N GLY A 417 17.91 -27.07 46.30
CA GLY A 417 18.72 -27.92 47.18
C GLY A 417 20.10 -28.23 46.62
N GLY A 418 21.09 -28.34 47.49
CA GLY A 418 22.50 -28.39 47.10
C GLY A 418 23.20 -27.04 47.11
N GLU A 419 24.53 -27.09 47.08
CA GLU A 419 25.42 -25.95 47.40
C GLU A 419 25.29 -24.79 46.40
N ARG A 420 24.67 -25.03 45.23
CA ARG A 420 24.53 -24.06 44.14
C ARG A 420 23.10 -23.56 43.93
N ASN A 421 22.25 -23.71 44.94
CA ASN A 421 20.88 -23.18 44.92
C ASN A 421 20.81 -21.69 44.52
N ALA A 422 21.69 -20.86 45.09
CA ALA A 422 21.73 -19.43 44.81
C ALA A 422 21.97 -19.12 43.32
N LEU A 423 22.86 -19.88 42.66
CA LEU A 423 23.16 -19.68 41.24
C LEU A 423 21.97 -20.02 40.34
N ARG A 424 21.24 -21.12 40.63
CA ARG A 424 20.04 -21.47 39.87
C ARG A 424 18.95 -20.42 40.00
N ILE A 425 18.79 -19.87 41.21
CA ILE A 425 17.85 -18.77 41.47
C ILE A 425 18.29 -17.52 40.72
N GLU A 426 19.57 -17.16 40.78
CA GLU A 426 20.13 -16.03 40.04
C GLU A 426 19.92 -16.16 38.52
N GLY A 427 20.20 -17.34 37.96
CA GLY A 427 19.97 -17.62 36.54
C GLY A 427 18.49 -17.49 36.15
N ALA A 428 17.57 -17.98 36.99
CA ALA A 428 16.14 -17.82 36.79
C ALA A 428 15.71 -16.34 36.85
N LEU A 429 16.22 -15.58 37.83
CA LEU A 429 15.95 -14.16 38.01
C LEU A 429 16.43 -13.35 36.80
N ARG A 430 17.69 -13.53 36.37
CA ARG A 430 18.26 -12.84 35.20
C ARG A 430 17.47 -13.09 33.92
N LEU A 431 16.99 -14.32 33.73
CA LEU A 431 16.19 -14.69 32.58
C LEU A 431 14.79 -14.06 32.62
N LEU A 432 14.13 -14.09 33.77
CA LEU A 432 12.84 -13.41 33.96
C LEU A 432 12.97 -11.89 33.80
N GLU A 433 14.05 -11.28 34.28
CA GLU A 433 14.32 -9.85 34.12
C GLU A 433 14.46 -9.47 32.63
N HIS A 434 15.15 -10.27 31.82
CA HIS A 434 15.18 -10.06 30.36
C HIS A 434 13.80 -10.21 29.71
N VAL A 435 12.96 -11.14 30.18
CA VAL A 435 11.55 -11.24 29.72
C VAL A 435 10.78 -9.95 30.02
N ARG A 436 11.01 -9.34 31.20
CA ARG A 436 10.44 -8.04 31.58
C ARG A 436 11.00 -6.87 30.77
N GLU A 437 12.25 -6.90 30.33
CA GLU A 437 12.78 -5.83 29.47
C GLU A 437 12.07 -5.80 28.10
N GLY A 438 11.61 -6.96 27.63
CA GLY A 438 10.86 -7.11 26.39
C GLY A 438 9.37 -6.79 26.47
N ARG A 439 8.78 -6.73 27.67
CA ARG A 439 7.31 -6.67 27.89
C ARG A 439 6.91 -5.86 29.14
N PRO A 440 5.74 -5.20 29.17
CA PRO A 440 5.24 -4.57 30.39
C PRO A 440 5.13 -5.59 31.54
N ALA A 441 5.57 -5.24 32.75
CA ALA A 441 5.60 -6.17 33.89
C ALA A 441 4.20 -6.67 34.27
N GLU A 442 3.17 -5.86 34.05
CA GLU A 442 1.76 -6.18 34.23
C GLU A 442 1.23 -7.22 33.24
N SER A 443 1.93 -7.43 32.12
CA SER A 443 1.58 -8.47 31.16
C SER A 443 2.21 -9.82 31.52
N VAL A 444 3.20 -9.87 32.41
CA VAL A 444 3.91 -11.11 32.75
C VAL A 444 3.46 -11.62 34.12
N HIS A 445 2.94 -12.84 34.15
CA HIS A 445 2.51 -13.51 35.36
C HIS A 445 3.35 -14.76 35.56
N VAL A 446 3.83 -14.98 36.77
CA VAL A 446 4.79 -16.04 37.04
C VAL A 446 4.31 -16.91 38.19
N SER A 447 4.41 -18.24 38.03
CA SER A 447 4.21 -19.21 39.11
C SER A 447 5.51 -19.93 39.39
N VAL A 448 6.05 -19.76 40.59
CA VAL A 448 7.32 -20.37 41.02
C VAL A 448 7.03 -21.65 41.79
N ARG A 449 7.55 -22.77 41.30
CA ARG A 449 7.35 -24.10 41.89
C ARG A 449 8.68 -24.74 42.22
N PRO A 450 9.11 -24.63 43.48
CA PRO A 450 10.29 -25.34 43.92
C PRO A 450 10.07 -26.86 43.92
N TYR A 451 11.08 -27.62 43.49
CA TYR A 451 11.12 -29.09 43.61
C TYR A 451 12.49 -29.55 44.11
N TRP A 452 12.57 -30.65 44.86
CA TRP A 452 13.85 -31.10 45.42
C TRP A 452 13.90 -32.59 45.79
N ARG A 453 12.80 -33.10 46.34
CA ARG A 453 12.59 -34.49 46.76
C ARG A 453 11.17 -34.94 46.41
N HIS A 454 11.02 -36.22 46.07
CA HIS A 454 9.70 -36.82 45.90
C HIS A 454 8.86 -36.77 47.18
N ASP A 455 7.57 -36.49 47.02
CA ASP A 455 6.60 -36.76 48.07
C ASP A 455 6.28 -38.26 48.09
N HIS A 456 6.93 -39.01 48.98
CA HIS A 456 6.57 -40.41 49.22
C HIS A 456 5.21 -40.57 49.93
N GLY A 457 4.45 -39.47 50.14
CA GLY A 457 3.18 -39.38 50.85
C GLY A 457 2.05 -40.29 50.36
N ARG A 458 2.11 -40.85 49.13
CA ARG A 458 1.18 -41.92 48.74
C ARG A 458 1.27 -43.17 49.64
N SER A 459 2.35 -43.36 50.42
CA SER A 459 2.47 -44.42 51.42
C SER A 459 2.01 -44.04 52.85
N GLY A 460 1.37 -42.88 53.06
CA GLY A 460 0.72 -42.54 54.33
C GLY A 460 1.66 -42.11 55.48
N ARG A 461 2.91 -41.75 55.18
CA ARG A 461 3.86 -41.16 56.15
C ARG A 461 4.31 -39.80 55.61
N THR A 462 3.63 -38.75 56.00
CA THR A 462 4.11 -37.37 55.81
C THR A 462 5.24 -37.11 56.80
N ASP A 463 6.42 -36.75 56.28
CA ASP A 463 7.54 -36.29 57.11
C ASP A 463 7.22 -34.85 57.57
N PRO A 464 7.11 -34.56 58.88
CA PRO A 464 6.60 -33.27 59.38
C PRO A 464 7.47 -32.04 59.04
N GLY A 465 8.65 -32.24 58.47
CA GLY A 465 9.57 -31.19 58.02
C GLY A 465 9.80 -31.13 56.51
N ALA A 466 9.21 -32.05 55.73
CA ALA A 466 9.21 -31.88 54.28
C ALA A 466 8.28 -30.72 53.96
N LEU A 467 8.78 -29.67 53.29
CA LEU A 467 7.89 -28.72 52.63
C LEU A 467 6.89 -29.56 51.83
N PRO A 468 5.59 -29.53 52.17
CA PRO A 468 4.61 -30.14 51.28
C PRO A 468 4.83 -29.45 49.95
N PHE A 469 4.97 -30.25 48.87
CA PHE A 469 4.88 -29.75 47.51
C PHE A 469 3.71 -28.75 47.51
N ALA A 470 4.00 -27.46 47.45
CA ALA A 470 3.04 -26.48 47.92
C ALA A 470 1.79 -26.58 47.01
N PRO A 471 0.61 -26.92 47.57
CA PRO A 471 -0.59 -27.11 46.76
C PRO A 471 -0.88 -25.81 46.01
N LYS A 472 -1.30 -25.94 44.74
CA LYS A 472 -1.77 -24.88 43.83
C LYS A 472 -1.18 -23.49 44.12
N ARG A 473 0.06 -23.22 43.69
CA ARG A 473 0.58 -21.85 43.68
C ARG A 473 -0.02 -21.12 42.47
N PRO A 474 -0.93 -20.15 42.67
CA PRO A 474 -1.52 -19.42 41.56
C PRO A 474 -0.45 -18.59 40.85
N LEU A 475 -0.72 -18.22 39.61
CA LEU A 475 0.04 -17.19 38.91
C LEU A 475 0.01 -15.88 39.72
N LYS A 476 1.18 -15.25 39.87
CA LYS A 476 1.37 -14.00 40.59
C LYS A 476 1.84 -12.91 39.64
N SER A 477 1.75 -11.65 40.07
CA SER A 477 2.44 -10.57 39.38
C SER A 477 3.95 -10.83 39.34
N PHE A 478 4.61 -10.35 38.29
CA PHE A 478 6.05 -10.51 38.10
C PHE A 478 6.87 -10.18 39.36
N ASP A 479 6.67 -8.99 39.94
CA ASP A 479 7.43 -8.54 41.12
C ASP A 479 7.21 -9.47 42.33
N ALA A 480 5.99 -10.00 42.53
CA ALA A 480 5.70 -10.91 43.64
C ALA A 480 6.35 -12.30 43.46
N ALA A 481 6.50 -12.74 42.21
CA ALA A 481 7.20 -13.97 41.89
C ALA A 481 8.73 -13.84 42.00
N LEU A 482 9.29 -12.66 41.69
CA LEU A 482 10.71 -12.40 41.92
C LEU A 482 11.06 -12.44 43.41
N GLU A 483 10.23 -11.82 44.26
CA GLU A 483 10.42 -11.89 45.71
C GLU A 483 10.30 -13.35 46.21
N GLU A 484 9.35 -14.11 45.68
CA GLU A 484 9.24 -15.54 45.99
C GLU A 484 10.47 -16.36 45.55
N LEU A 485 11.09 -16.04 44.40
CA LEU A 485 12.34 -16.68 43.98
C LEU A 485 13.50 -16.33 44.92
N LYS A 486 13.63 -15.07 45.35
CA LYS A 486 14.65 -14.64 46.30
C LYS A 486 14.48 -15.30 47.67
N ASP A 487 13.25 -15.46 48.13
CA ASP A 487 12.95 -16.17 49.39
C ASP A 487 13.42 -17.64 49.36
N LEU A 488 13.60 -18.23 48.17
CA LEU A 488 14.14 -19.59 48.02
C LEU A 488 15.67 -19.65 48.13
N GLU A 489 16.37 -18.51 48.09
CA GLU A 489 17.84 -18.47 48.15
C GLU A 489 18.35 -18.95 49.51
N GLU A 490 17.64 -18.57 50.57
CA GLU A 490 17.93 -18.97 51.95
C GLU A 490 17.53 -20.42 52.26
N PHE A 491 16.95 -21.15 51.30
CA PHE A 491 16.48 -22.52 51.51
C PHE A 491 17.62 -23.55 51.45
N ASP A 492 18.09 -23.97 52.62
CA ASP A 492 19.12 -24.99 52.78
C ASP A 492 18.50 -26.41 52.82
N ALA A 493 18.22 -26.97 51.63
CA ALA A 493 17.81 -28.36 51.49
C ALA A 493 19.00 -29.27 51.21
N PRO A 494 19.16 -30.38 51.96
CA PRO A 494 20.23 -31.34 51.72
C PRO A 494 20.08 -32.04 50.37
N VAL A 495 21.22 -32.28 49.69
CA VAL A 495 21.27 -33.05 48.44
C VAL A 495 20.94 -34.51 48.72
N LEU A 496 19.92 -35.04 48.03
CA LEU A 496 19.71 -36.48 47.91
C LEU A 496 20.24 -36.90 46.53
N TYR A 497 21.42 -37.53 46.53
CA TYR A 497 22.44 -37.54 45.48
C TYR A 497 22.13 -38.20 44.12
N TYR A 498 20.88 -38.55 43.77
CA TYR A 498 20.67 -39.43 42.59
C TYR A 498 19.61 -39.01 41.56
N ALA A 499 18.61 -38.19 41.90
CA ALA A 499 17.66 -37.64 40.92
C ALA A 499 16.81 -36.52 41.54
N ALA A 500 16.45 -35.52 40.73
CA ALA A 500 15.46 -34.52 41.11
C ALA A 500 14.05 -34.98 40.73
N ALA A 501 13.05 -34.62 41.55
CA ALA A 501 11.64 -34.98 41.34
C ALA A 501 10.95 -34.05 40.32
N LEU A 502 11.53 -33.90 39.12
CA LEU A 502 10.95 -33.09 38.05
C LEU A 502 9.57 -33.61 37.64
N GLU A 503 9.37 -34.94 37.71
CA GLU A 503 8.08 -35.59 37.45
C GLU A 503 6.98 -35.03 38.34
N ASP A 504 7.23 -34.87 39.63
CA ASP A 504 6.24 -34.35 40.58
C ASP A 504 5.92 -32.86 40.28
N ALA A 505 6.93 -32.10 39.84
CA ALA A 505 6.78 -30.71 39.46
C ALA A 505 5.91 -30.55 38.20
N LEU A 506 6.16 -31.40 37.20
CA LEU A 506 5.38 -31.45 35.95
C LEU A 506 3.96 -31.99 36.18
N ASP A 507 3.78 -33.08 36.95
CA ASP A 507 2.45 -33.66 37.26
C ASP A 507 1.55 -32.63 37.94
N GLY A 508 2.11 -31.89 38.90
CA GLY A 508 1.41 -30.82 39.57
C GLY A 508 0.99 -29.66 38.67
N MET A 509 1.55 -29.50 37.46
CA MET A 509 1.20 -28.40 36.56
C MET A 509 -0.24 -28.46 36.08
N SER A 510 -0.79 -29.65 35.91
CA SER A 510 -2.19 -29.86 35.55
C SER A 510 -3.17 -29.23 36.56
N GLU A 511 -2.71 -28.99 37.79
CA GLU A 511 -3.49 -28.38 38.86
C GLU A 511 -3.40 -26.85 38.92
N LEU A 512 -2.55 -26.23 38.09
CA LEU A 512 -2.45 -24.77 37.96
C LEU A 512 -3.75 -24.21 37.37
N GLY A 513 -4.40 -23.33 38.12
CA GLY A 513 -5.55 -22.55 37.66
C GLY A 513 -5.24 -21.07 37.61
N GLY A 514 -6.12 -20.31 36.97
CA GLY A 514 -5.98 -18.85 36.83
C GLY A 514 -5.12 -18.41 35.64
N TRP A 515 -4.99 -19.26 34.62
CA TRP A 515 -4.38 -18.90 33.34
C TRP A 515 -5.11 -17.73 32.69
N HIS A 516 -4.33 -16.83 32.09
CA HIS A 516 -4.84 -15.78 31.24
C HIS A 516 -5.01 -16.30 29.80
N ASP A 517 -5.85 -15.58 29.04
CA ASP A 517 -5.94 -15.75 27.60
C ASP A 517 -4.73 -15.05 26.96
N GLY A 518 -3.66 -15.81 26.73
CA GLY A 518 -2.38 -15.30 26.26
C GLY A 518 -1.31 -16.40 26.13
N ASP A 519 -0.05 -15.97 26.06
CA ASP A 519 1.10 -16.86 25.88
C ASP A 519 1.39 -17.65 27.16
N ARG A 520 1.89 -18.87 27.01
CA ARG A 520 2.25 -19.73 28.14
C ARG A 520 3.61 -20.38 27.92
N SER A 521 4.49 -20.24 28.90
CA SER A 521 5.87 -20.75 28.82
C SER A 521 6.23 -21.51 30.08
N LEU A 522 7.02 -22.58 29.90
CA LEU A 522 7.64 -23.34 30.98
C LEU A 522 9.13 -23.01 31.06
N LEU A 523 9.60 -22.62 32.23
CA LEU A 523 11.02 -22.54 32.55
C LEU A 523 11.34 -23.64 33.56
N VAL A 524 12.15 -24.60 33.16
CA VAL A 524 12.70 -25.63 34.06
C VAL A 524 14.12 -25.24 34.42
N VAL A 525 14.41 -25.12 35.71
CA VAL A 525 15.75 -24.85 36.23
C VAL A 525 16.19 -26.09 37.02
N ALA A 526 17.23 -26.77 36.56
CA ALA A 526 17.61 -28.09 37.06
C ALA A 526 19.13 -28.30 37.08
N SER A 527 19.64 -29.05 38.05
CA SER A 527 21.03 -29.55 38.03
C SER A 527 21.09 -31.07 37.93
N ARG A 528 20.19 -31.78 38.63
CA ARG A 528 20.17 -33.25 38.66
C ARG A 528 19.25 -33.83 37.58
N ALA A 529 19.61 -35.00 37.05
CA ALA A 529 18.74 -35.72 36.14
C ALA A 529 17.38 -36.04 36.78
N PRO A 530 16.27 -36.04 36.02
CA PRO A 530 15.01 -36.63 36.44
C PRO A 530 15.15 -38.15 36.61
N TYR A 531 14.15 -38.80 37.19
CA TYR A 531 14.11 -40.25 37.28
C TYR A 531 13.98 -40.86 35.86
N SER A 532 14.82 -41.82 35.52
CA SER A 532 14.89 -42.36 34.16
C SER A 532 13.84 -43.43 33.86
N ASP A 533 13.74 -43.72 32.57
CA ASP A 533 12.91 -44.72 31.89
C ASP A 533 12.55 -45.99 32.72
N PRO A 534 11.27 -46.39 32.78
CA PRO A 534 10.81 -47.60 33.47
C PRO A 534 11.50 -48.90 33.06
N ASP A 535 12.12 -48.97 31.88
CA ASP A 535 12.77 -50.18 31.39
C ASP A 535 14.17 -50.47 31.99
N GLY A 536 14.70 -49.59 32.84
CA GLY A 536 15.76 -49.93 33.81
C GLY A 536 17.09 -50.47 33.25
N LYS A 537 17.44 -50.17 32.00
CA LYS A 537 18.67 -50.70 31.35
C LYS A 537 19.89 -49.77 31.40
N TRP A 538 19.90 -48.77 32.28
CA TRP A 538 21.01 -47.81 32.36
C TRP A 538 21.87 -48.02 33.60
N GLY A 539 23.01 -48.69 33.41
CA GLY A 539 24.29 -48.40 34.09
C GLY A 539 24.43 -48.52 35.61
N GLY A 540 23.36 -48.56 36.41
CA GLY A 540 23.42 -48.65 37.86
C GLY A 540 22.49 -47.68 38.60
N TYR A 541 22.29 -46.46 38.11
CA TYR A 541 21.46 -45.44 38.75
C TYR A 541 21.01 -44.42 37.70
N PRO A 542 19.78 -44.55 37.15
CA PRO A 542 18.57 -44.01 37.81
C PRO A 542 17.38 -45.01 37.82
N ARG A 543 16.54 -44.92 38.85
CA ARG A 543 15.34 -45.78 39.03
C ARG A 543 14.14 -45.15 38.31
N PRO A 544 13.09 -45.92 37.94
CA PRO A 544 11.81 -45.32 37.62
C PRO A 544 11.35 -44.39 38.74
N CYS A 545 10.62 -43.34 38.39
CA CYS A 545 9.96 -42.49 39.36
C CYS A 545 9.17 -43.38 40.35
N PRO A 546 9.36 -43.24 41.67
CA PRO A 546 8.63 -44.03 42.67
C PRO A 546 7.11 -43.88 42.59
N ALA A 547 6.62 -42.76 42.02
CA ALA A 547 5.20 -42.51 41.77
C ALA A 547 4.70 -43.12 40.44
N GLY A 548 5.57 -43.73 39.63
CA GLY A 548 5.26 -44.27 38.31
C GLY A 548 5.07 -43.21 37.23
N LEU A 549 5.51 -41.98 37.49
CA LEU A 549 5.46 -40.87 36.55
C LEU A 549 6.63 -40.93 35.56
N ASP A 550 6.42 -40.44 34.35
CA ASP A 550 7.45 -40.29 33.32
C ASP A 550 7.52 -38.83 32.90
N TRP A 551 8.65 -38.17 33.20
CA TRP A 551 8.83 -36.75 32.91
C TRP A 551 8.69 -36.46 31.41
N ARG A 552 9.03 -37.38 30.50
CA ARG A 552 8.89 -37.16 29.05
C ARG A 552 7.44 -37.10 28.62
N THR A 553 6.63 -38.01 29.17
CA THR A 553 5.19 -38.02 28.94
C THR A 553 4.57 -36.74 29.49
N LEU A 554 4.89 -36.37 30.72
CA LEU A 554 4.38 -35.15 31.36
C LEU A 554 4.85 -33.87 30.65
N ALA A 555 6.10 -33.84 30.21
CA ALA A 555 6.67 -32.76 29.40
C ALA A 555 5.92 -32.56 28.08
N ARG A 556 5.63 -33.65 27.37
CA ARG A 556 4.88 -33.62 26.12
C ARG A 556 3.45 -33.16 26.34
N GLU A 557 2.79 -33.66 27.37
CA GLU A 557 1.44 -33.22 27.77
C GLU A 557 1.42 -31.74 28.16
N ALA A 558 2.45 -31.28 28.90
CA ALA A 558 2.62 -29.87 29.22
C ALA A 558 2.83 -29.03 27.95
N GLY A 559 3.66 -29.49 27.01
CA GLY A 559 3.91 -28.83 25.72
C GLY A 559 2.70 -28.77 24.78
N GLU A 560 1.67 -29.61 24.97
CA GLU A 560 0.41 -29.46 24.22
C GLU A 560 -0.38 -28.22 24.67
N TRP A 561 -0.17 -27.73 25.90
CA TRP A 561 -0.91 -26.60 26.49
C TRP A 561 -0.03 -25.37 26.74
N LEU A 562 1.28 -25.55 26.71
CA LEU A 562 2.31 -24.52 26.85
C LEU A 562 2.96 -24.35 25.50
N GLY A 563 3.00 -23.12 25.00
CA GLY A 563 3.57 -22.86 23.67
C GLY A 563 5.06 -23.21 23.61
N ARG A 564 5.78 -23.17 24.76
CA ARG A 564 7.25 -23.30 24.83
C ARG A 564 7.77 -23.88 26.14
N THR A 565 8.90 -24.58 26.06
CA THR A 565 9.65 -25.08 27.22
C THR A 565 11.13 -24.72 27.08
N VAL A 566 11.63 -23.96 28.05
CA VAL A 566 13.05 -23.60 28.18
C VAL A 566 13.63 -24.31 29.40
N LEU A 567 14.78 -24.93 29.22
CA LEU A 567 15.49 -25.65 30.26
C LEU A 567 16.81 -24.95 30.56
N LEU A 568 16.92 -24.40 31.76
CA LEU A 568 18.13 -23.86 32.33
C LEU A 568 18.84 -24.94 33.14
N VAL A 569 19.92 -25.50 32.59
CA VAL A 569 20.69 -26.57 33.19
C VAL A 569 21.93 -26.02 33.85
N GLU A 570 22.11 -26.34 35.12
CA GLU A 570 23.40 -26.15 35.78
C GLU A 570 24.07 -27.51 36.03
N PRO A 571 25.03 -27.95 35.20
CA PRO A 571 25.68 -29.23 35.43
C PRO A 571 26.55 -29.16 36.69
N GLU A 572 26.14 -29.84 37.77
CA GLU A 572 26.98 -30.03 38.94
C GLU A 572 28.26 -30.81 38.54
N PRO A 573 29.46 -30.27 38.75
CA PRO A 573 30.68 -31.03 38.57
C PRO A 573 30.71 -32.11 39.64
N GLY A 574 30.80 -33.39 39.23
CA GLY A 574 30.92 -34.48 40.20
C GLY A 574 32.23 -34.34 40.99
N ASP A 575 32.13 -34.09 42.31
CA ASP A 575 33.23 -33.71 43.20
C ASP A 575 34.27 -34.82 43.47
N GLY A 576 34.15 -35.97 42.79
CA GLY A 576 35.27 -36.88 42.57
C GLY A 576 35.01 -38.34 42.91
N ASP A 577 33.89 -38.67 43.56
CA ASP A 577 33.47 -40.07 43.69
C ASP A 577 32.96 -40.60 42.34
N TYR A 578 33.09 -41.91 42.11
CA TYR A 578 32.65 -42.56 40.88
C TYR A 578 31.16 -42.32 40.63
N ASP A 579 30.37 -42.35 41.70
CA ASP A 579 28.92 -42.17 41.67
C ASP A 579 28.53 -40.73 41.26
N ASP A 580 29.22 -39.70 41.75
CA ASP A 580 28.97 -38.30 41.38
C ASP A 580 29.29 -38.03 39.91
N ARG A 581 30.39 -38.61 39.40
CA ARG A 581 30.75 -38.49 37.98
C ARG A 581 29.78 -39.24 37.07
N GLU A 582 29.19 -40.33 37.53
CA GLU A 582 28.18 -41.05 36.76
C GLU A 582 26.84 -40.31 36.77
N ALA A 583 26.44 -39.73 37.90
CA ALA A 583 25.26 -38.87 38.03
C ALA A 583 25.35 -37.63 37.13
N ALA A 584 26.47 -36.90 37.16
CA ALA A 584 26.70 -35.75 36.28
C ALA A 584 26.66 -36.13 34.79
N ARG A 585 27.27 -37.26 34.42
CA ARG A 585 27.18 -37.79 33.04
C ARG A 585 25.77 -38.21 32.67
N SER A 586 24.96 -38.68 33.62
CA SER A 586 23.56 -39.02 33.42
C SER A 586 22.73 -37.77 33.16
N ALA A 587 22.87 -36.74 33.99
CA ALA A 587 22.22 -35.44 33.82
C ALA A 587 22.54 -34.84 32.44
N ALA A 588 23.82 -34.76 32.07
CA ALA A 588 24.24 -34.22 30.78
C ALA A 588 23.64 -35.00 29.59
N ARG A 589 23.46 -36.33 29.69
CA ARG A 589 22.78 -37.10 28.64
C ARG A 589 21.29 -36.81 28.59
N THR A 590 20.64 -36.76 29.75
CA THR A 590 19.19 -36.50 29.83
C THR A 590 18.83 -35.13 29.27
N TRP A 591 19.64 -34.11 29.56
CA TRP A 591 19.38 -32.77 29.07
C TRP A 591 19.68 -32.59 27.58
N ARG A 592 20.68 -33.30 27.04
CA ARG A 592 20.84 -33.40 25.57
C ARG A 592 19.64 -34.07 24.93
N GLN A 593 19.10 -35.12 25.54
CA GLN A 593 17.89 -35.76 25.03
C GLN A 593 16.70 -34.81 25.06
N ALA A 594 16.54 -33.99 26.11
CA ALA A 594 15.50 -32.97 26.15
C ALA A 594 15.65 -31.96 24.99
N ALA A 595 16.89 -31.56 24.67
CA ALA A 595 17.16 -30.72 23.49
C ALA A 595 16.75 -31.40 22.19
N ASP A 596 17.10 -32.69 22.01
CA ASP A 596 16.70 -33.48 20.84
C ASP A 596 15.17 -33.66 20.74
N ASP A 597 14.48 -33.65 21.88
CA ASP A 597 13.02 -33.71 21.99
C ASP A 597 12.35 -32.32 21.80
N GLY A 598 13.13 -31.29 21.43
CA GLY A 598 12.64 -29.96 21.06
C GLY A 598 12.60 -28.92 22.18
N TRP A 599 13.25 -29.19 23.32
CA TRP A 599 13.39 -28.19 24.38
C TRP A 599 14.53 -27.22 24.07
N ASP A 600 14.35 -25.95 24.38
CA ASP A 600 15.42 -24.97 24.28
C ASP A 600 16.29 -25.05 25.54
N VAL A 601 17.47 -25.68 25.41
CA VAL A 601 18.36 -25.97 26.54
C VAL A 601 19.47 -24.91 26.63
N ILE A 602 19.61 -24.35 27.83
CA ILE A 602 20.54 -23.29 28.20
C ILE A 602 21.43 -23.83 29.32
N GLU A 603 22.72 -23.98 29.06
CA GLU A 603 23.68 -24.41 30.10
C GLU A 603 24.22 -23.19 30.88
N LEU A 604 24.03 -23.17 32.20
CA LEU A 604 24.68 -22.26 33.13
C LEU A 604 26.10 -22.75 33.40
N THR A 605 27.09 -22.18 32.73
CA THR A 605 28.50 -22.43 33.04
C THR A 605 29.01 -21.39 34.02
N VAL A 606 29.34 -21.80 35.25
CA VAL A 606 30.21 -21.01 36.12
C VAL A 606 31.63 -21.20 35.64
N GLU A 607 32.26 -20.16 35.12
CA GLU A 607 33.71 -20.17 34.95
C GLU A 607 34.37 -20.19 36.33
N SER A 608 34.69 -21.38 36.83
CA SER A 608 35.46 -21.52 38.06
C SER A 608 36.84 -20.90 37.82
N GLY A 609 37.11 -19.75 38.44
CA GLY A 609 38.37 -19.00 38.36
C GLY A 609 39.63 -19.72 38.88
N GLU A 610 39.62 -21.05 39.02
CA GLU A 610 40.77 -21.85 39.45
C GLU A 610 41.07 -22.99 38.46
N GLN A 611 41.61 -22.63 37.29
CA GLN A 611 42.74 -23.29 36.61
C GLN A 611 42.86 -22.80 35.15
N GLN A 612 43.42 -21.60 34.94
CA GLN A 612 44.06 -21.28 33.67
C GLN A 612 45.51 -20.86 33.89
N SER A 613 46.42 -21.83 33.74
CA SER A 613 47.73 -21.53 33.17
C SER A 613 47.59 -21.46 31.64
N SER A 614 47.76 -20.26 31.11
CA SER A 614 47.91 -19.88 29.68
C SER A 614 46.65 -19.83 28.81
N GLY A 615 46.21 -18.58 28.52
CA GLY A 615 45.60 -18.26 27.22
C GLY A 615 44.38 -17.33 27.20
N VAL A 616 44.51 -16.10 27.72
CA VAL A 616 43.71 -14.89 27.35
C VAL A 616 42.19 -15.09 27.20
N PHE A 617 41.43 -14.91 28.27
CA PHE A 617 40.19 -14.10 28.36
C PHE A 617 40.05 -13.63 29.83
N GLY A 618 39.39 -12.49 30.05
CA GLY A 618 39.49 -11.69 31.28
C GLY A 618 38.69 -12.29 32.44
N THR A 619 39.24 -12.18 33.64
CA THR A 619 38.56 -12.52 34.89
C THR A 619 37.77 -11.31 35.38
N ASP A 620 36.48 -11.25 35.02
CA ASP A 620 35.35 -10.53 35.66
C ASP A 620 34.07 -10.68 34.79
N ASP A 621 33.99 -11.75 33.98
CA ASP A 621 32.99 -11.83 32.92
C ASP A 621 31.65 -12.32 33.49
N ASP A 622 30.75 -11.35 33.72
CA ASP A 622 29.31 -11.59 33.68
C ASP A 622 29.00 -12.37 32.39
N PRO A 623 28.19 -13.44 32.44
CA PRO A 623 27.83 -14.19 31.24
C PRO A 623 27.24 -13.26 30.17
N ASP A 624 27.57 -13.55 28.90
CA ASP A 624 27.27 -12.70 27.74
C ASP A 624 25.80 -12.21 27.75
N PRO A 625 25.54 -10.89 27.82
CA PRO A 625 24.17 -10.35 27.76
C PRO A 625 23.38 -10.80 26.53
N GLU A 626 24.04 -11.07 25.39
CA GLU A 626 23.36 -11.58 24.19
C GLU A 626 22.77 -12.99 24.41
N PHE A 627 23.41 -13.80 25.26
CA PHE A 627 22.96 -15.16 25.59
C PHE A 627 21.63 -15.17 26.36
N PHE A 628 21.49 -14.31 27.38
CA PHE A 628 20.23 -14.18 28.12
C PHE A 628 19.13 -13.52 27.29
N ALA A 629 19.49 -12.62 26.38
CA ALA A 629 18.55 -12.02 25.44
C ALA A 629 17.92 -13.07 24.51
N ASP A 630 18.70 -14.02 23.97
CA ASP A 630 18.18 -15.08 23.11
C ASP A 630 17.28 -16.07 23.86
N ALA A 631 17.67 -16.44 25.08
CA ALA A 631 16.86 -17.26 25.98
C ALA A 631 15.53 -16.57 26.36
N ALA A 632 15.57 -15.28 26.66
CA ALA A 632 14.38 -14.50 26.97
C ALA A 632 13.50 -14.30 25.73
N ASN A 633 14.09 -14.10 24.55
CA ASN A 633 13.38 -14.09 23.27
C ASN A 633 12.74 -15.46 22.97
N THR A 634 13.26 -16.54 23.55
CA THR A 634 12.67 -17.87 23.43
C THR A 634 11.48 -18.01 24.37
N LEU A 635 11.61 -17.60 25.64
CA LEU A 635 10.50 -17.58 26.61
C LEU A 635 9.37 -16.60 26.23
N ALA A 636 9.73 -15.48 25.60
CA ALA A 636 8.87 -14.36 25.28
C ALA A 636 9.21 -13.81 23.88
N PRO A 637 8.92 -14.56 22.82
CA PRO A 637 9.22 -14.15 21.44
C PRO A 637 8.59 -12.81 21.09
N SER A 638 9.39 -11.96 20.45
CA SER A 638 8.86 -10.88 19.64
C SER A 638 8.54 -11.40 18.25
N ALA A 639 7.55 -10.80 17.57
CA ALA A 639 7.26 -11.19 16.19
C ALA A 639 8.46 -10.98 15.25
N ARG A 640 9.49 -10.21 15.62
CA ARG A 640 10.70 -9.96 14.82
C ARG A 640 11.64 -11.18 14.69
N THR A 641 11.58 -12.13 15.62
CA THR A 641 12.50 -13.29 15.65
C THR A 641 11.86 -14.60 15.21
N ALA A 642 10.53 -14.62 15.02
CA ALA A 642 9.83 -15.80 14.53
C ALA A 642 10.24 -16.12 13.08
N ARG A 643 11.02 -17.19 12.89
CA ARG A 643 11.27 -17.74 11.55
C ARG A 643 9.96 -18.35 11.03
N PRO A 644 9.51 -18.01 9.81
CA PRO A 644 8.38 -18.71 9.21
C PRO A 644 8.74 -20.19 9.06
N VAL A 645 7.91 -21.07 9.62
CA VAL A 645 7.99 -22.50 9.32
C VAL A 645 7.65 -22.65 7.83
N PRO A 646 8.54 -23.20 7.00
CA PRO A 646 8.28 -23.34 5.57
C PRO A 646 7.19 -24.40 5.37
N PHE A 647 5.93 -23.96 5.22
CA PHE A 647 4.88 -24.81 4.71
C PHE A 647 4.99 -24.89 3.18
N PRO A 648 4.94 -26.09 2.58
CA PRO A 648 4.92 -26.21 1.13
C PRO A 648 3.61 -25.65 0.60
N LEU A 649 3.68 -24.51 -0.08
CA LEU A 649 2.59 -23.96 -0.87
C LEU A 649 2.21 -24.96 -1.97
N SER A 650 1.20 -25.78 -1.72
CA SER A 650 0.52 -26.50 -2.79
C SER A 650 -0.45 -25.54 -3.48
N PRO A 651 -0.41 -25.41 -4.82
CA PRO A 651 -1.32 -24.53 -5.53
C PRO A 651 -2.75 -25.10 -5.46
N LEU A 652 -3.65 -24.40 -4.79
CA LEU A 652 -5.07 -24.62 -4.95
C LEU A 652 -5.48 -24.10 -6.33
N THR A 653 -5.78 -25.03 -7.25
CA THR A 653 -6.48 -24.73 -8.50
C THR A 653 -7.82 -24.05 -8.20
N PRO A 654 -8.16 -22.94 -8.88
CA PRO A 654 -9.48 -22.36 -8.75
C PRO A 654 -10.52 -23.32 -9.36
N SER A 655 -11.59 -23.58 -8.62
CA SER A 655 -12.76 -24.29 -9.14
C SER A 655 -13.47 -23.40 -10.16
N ALA A 656 -13.87 -24.02 -11.28
CA ALA A 656 -14.52 -23.41 -12.44
C ALA A 656 -15.89 -22.80 -12.14
#